data_AF-A0A3S9WJF0-F1
#
_entry.id   AF-A0A3S9WJF0-F1
#
_cell.length_a   1.000
_cell.length_b   1.000
_cell.length_c   1.000
_cell.angle_alpha   90.00
_cell.angle_beta   90.00
_cell.angle_gamma   90.00
#
_symmetry.space_group_name_H-M   'P 1'
#
loop_
_entity.id
_entity.type
_entity.pdbx_description
1 polymer ?
#
loop_
_entity_poly.entity_id
_entity_poly.type
_entity_poly.pdbx_seq_one_letter_code
_entity_poly.pdbx_strand_id
1 'polypeptide(L)'
;MVYLPTILFSLGEGAVIPLIPVLAVSMGADVAFAALVASCLVIGQLCGNLPAGWAVGRIGERYTMVIAGVISIVAGIGMVFAPSLGVLAASVFLLGICAAAFGLARHAFMTTRVPVAFRARSLSLLGGSFRLGIFVGPFIAAGLLQLFGSESAAIWFFLGCLVVMVALVLFGPEPEKMVPPVTTATRERYAEDSGEAVSGSIPTVERLGIFQTMWRQRAVLGRLGLAAASLSAVRSARQVVLPLWGLSLGLDASTIALVVGVSGAIDFALFYASGQVMDRFGRLWAAMPAMVLMGAGFLALSFTHDGDAAVLWFGMFAAVLGVGNGLSSGILLTLGADVAPKRDPAAFLGSWRTLTDAGGAIAPLLVSAITAVASLPFAAATMGAIGLVGALGFLRWIPQFVPRARHGRSEDEPRSLSCEARGVPVMVTTSERTAEPSTGLQKEFLSGSWEDVRDSGLAPRVVSENRSDPLHRQALFEGLRMMGHYPEQSRVFPQQLHIVDCLSSNRRHSVIIVPRQAGKTTTIMAWLLGMCSLKPGLQVALSSGETGKAIRLWFVLYVLDVLRDQYPDPDTRPFKIVREHGGERIEFDNGSRLLVAGTEADLRGKTWDILWLDEAQGMADTRATRWFSTARPTQNTRFGKVIDMPLLILSGTAGKQRAGNALWDALEAGRAGDEGTSILEYSAGIDLTIEDAETWEQVEPLLLASHPGIQPDNLTPLSLVRADYPHMGRAQFMAEYLSIFEDAGNSAALILPAKWREAALSDDLPRVPDNAGLALAVNYLESSASVCAAWREDDGTARVMVVQWDDGTRWLPGWVSDFTTARPKATFAYDDNRAAMRVEVAAIEKGTARPRMVVYKTPQVTDASALFMRELNSGNLRHFGQAQLDAAATIARRREIGKGFGFGLPDEGGDVSPIEAAALALRQYDEQPNRSRRGMRFVAA
;
A
#
# COMPACT_ATOMS: atom_id res chain seq x y z
N MET A 1 -9.92 -5.08 15.82
CA MET A 1 -9.22 -5.44 17.08
C MET A 1 -8.10 -4.52 17.49
N VAL A 2 -7.39 -3.83 16.58
CA VAL A 2 -6.20 -3.06 17.00
C VAL A 2 -6.41 -1.55 16.91
N TYR A 3 -6.94 -1.05 15.79
CA TYR A 3 -7.09 0.40 15.56
C TYR A 3 -8.09 1.09 16.50
N LEU A 4 -9.32 0.57 16.60
CA LEU A 4 -10.34 1.20 17.46
C LEU A 4 -9.97 1.14 18.97
N PRO A 5 -9.49 0.01 19.52
CA PRO A 5 -8.92 -0.03 20.87
C PRO A 5 -7.76 0.96 21.08
N THR A 6 -6.89 1.12 20.08
CA THR A 6 -5.83 2.12 20.09
C THR A 6 -6.39 3.54 20.21
N ILE A 7 -7.38 3.89 19.36
CA ILE A 7 -8.02 5.21 19.40
C ILE A 7 -8.64 5.46 20.78
N LEU A 8 -9.39 4.50 21.33
CA LEU A 8 -10.04 4.65 22.63
C LEU A 8 -9.03 4.86 23.77
N PHE A 9 -7.95 4.08 23.79
CA PHE A 9 -6.91 4.23 24.80
C PHE A 9 -6.24 5.60 24.69
N SER A 10 -5.76 5.97 23.49
CA SER A 10 -5.02 7.22 23.29
C SER A 10 -5.90 8.47 23.37
N LEU A 11 -7.20 8.35 23.07
CA LEU A 11 -8.17 9.44 23.21
C LEU A 11 -8.37 9.82 24.68
N GLY A 12 -8.61 8.83 25.53
CA GLY A 12 -8.79 9.09 26.96
C GLY A 12 -7.47 9.42 27.67
N GLU A 13 -6.37 8.76 27.30
CA GLU A 13 -5.04 9.11 27.81
C GLU A 13 -4.67 10.56 27.44
N GLY A 14 -4.89 10.95 26.18
CA GLY A 14 -4.67 12.32 25.71
C GLY A 14 -5.56 13.37 26.38
N ALA A 15 -6.75 12.99 26.84
CA ALA A 15 -7.63 13.86 27.63
C ALA A 15 -7.10 14.07 29.07
N VAL A 16 -6.44 13.07 29.65
CA VAL A 16 -5.97 13.10 31.04
C VAL A 16 -4.58 13.73 31.17
N ILE A 17 -3.65 13.47 30.24
CA ILE A 17 -2.24 13.93 30.33
C ILE A 17 -2.10 15.43 30.67
N PRO A 18 -2.76 16.37 29.97
CA PRO A 18 -2.59 17.80 30.25
C PRO A 18 -3.11 18.22 31.63
N LEU A 19 -3.98 17.41 32.23
CA LEU A 19 -4.62 17.70 33.52
C LEU A 19 -3.86 17.11 34.71
N ILE A 20 -2.91 16.19 34.50
CA ILE A 20 -2.14 15.59 35.59
C ILE A 20 -1.45 16.65 36.47
N PRO A 21 -0.77 17.67 35.92
CA PRO A 21 -0.19 18.72 36.74
C PRO A 21 -1.25 19.58 37.45
N VAL A 22 -2.39 19.82 36.81
CA VAL A 22 -3.50 20.61 37.35
C VAL A 22 -4.09 19.92 38.58
N LEU A 23 -4.35 18.61 38.46
CA LEU A 23 -4.84 17.78 39.56
C LEU A 23 -3.86 17.79 40.74
N ALA A 24 -2.55 17.70 40.49
CA ALA A 24 -1.55 17.76 41.55
C ALA A 24 -1.59 19.12 42.29
N VAL A 25 -1.66 20.24 41.57
CA VAL A 25 -1.75 21.58 42.17
C VAL A 25 -3.07 21.75 42.93
N SER A 26 -4.18 21.23 42.42
CA SER A 26 -5.49 21.25 43.11
C SER A 26 -5.45 20.53 44.47
N MET A 27 -4.56 19.54 44.62
CA MET A 27 -4.30 18.80 45.85
C MET A 27 -3.23 19.46 46.74
N GLY A 28 -2.77 20.66 46.40
CA GLY A 28 -1.79 21.45 47.17
C GLY A 28 -0.32 21.23 46.81
N ALA A 29 -0.02 20.60 45.67
CA ALA A 29 1.36 20.53 45.17
C ALA A 29 1.86 21.90 44.69
N ASP A 30 3.13 22.20 44.93
CA ASP A 30 3.81 23.28 44.23
C ASP A 30 4.12 22.88 42.77
N VAL A 31 4.56 23.84 41.95
CA VAL A 31 4.83 23.63 40.52
C VAL A 31 5.90 22.55 40.30
N ALA A 32 6.91 22.50 41.17
CA ALA A 32 7.99 21.52 41.09
C ALA A 32 7.50 20.10 41.36
N PHE A 33 6.67 19.91 42.38
CA PHE A 33 6.09 18.63 42.72
C PHE A 33 5.02 18.20 41.70
N ALA A 34 4.23 19.13 41.15
CA ALA A 34 3.31 18.86 40.05
C ALA A 34 4.07 18.35 38.79
N ALA A 35 5.25 18.91 38.50
CA ALA A 35 6.14 18.41 37.46
C ALA A 35 6.62 16.98 37.76
N LEU A 36 6.93 16.67 39.03
CA LEU A 36 7.35 15.33 39.45
C LEU A 36 6.21 14.30 39.26
N VAL A 37 4.98 14.66 39.64
CA VAL A 37 3.79 13.82 39.45
C VAL A 37 3.57 13.55 37.96
N ALA A 38 3.66 14.57 37.10
CA ALA A 38 3.54 14.38 35.65
C ALA A 38 4.66 13.50 35.06
N SER A 39 5.88 13.63 35.59
CA SER A 39 7.04 12.82 35.20
C SER A 39 6.82 11.32 35.50
N CYS A 40 6.04 10.99 36.52
CA CYS A 40 5.76 9.60 36.90
C CYS A 40 5.14 8.79 35.74
N LEU A 41 4.38 9.42 34.84
CA LEU A 41 3.80 8.76 33.67
C LEU A 41 4.89 8.22 32.74
N VAL A 42 5.84 9.09 32.38
CA VAL A 42 6.95 8.76 31.48
C VAL A 42 7.90 7.74 32.11
N ILE A 43 8.17 7.88 33.41
CA ILE A 43 9.00 6.93 34.16
C ILE A 43 8.30 5.56 34.21
N GLY A 44 6.98 5.55 34.46
CA GLY A 44 6.16 4.34 34.41
C GLY A 44 6.24 3.65 33.06
N GLN A 45 6.16 4.40 31.96
CA GLN A 45 6.29 3.85 30.61
C GLN A 45 7.67 3.25 30.37
N LEU A 46 8.75 3.91 30.82
CA LEU A 46 10.11 3.40 30.72
C LEU A 46 10.27 2.08 31.50
N CYS A 47 9.82 2.06 32.76
CA CYS A 47 9.85 0.87 33.61
C CYS A 47 8.94 -0.25 33.07
N GLY A 48 7.83 0.10 32.42
CA GLY A 48 6.84 -0.83 31.89
C GLY A 48 7.29 -1.59 30.64
N ASN A 49 8.29 -1.11 29.92
CA ASN A 49 8.79 -1.76 28.70
C ASN A 49 9.28 -3.20 28.90
N LEU A 50 10.01 -3.45 29.99
CA LEU A 50 10.54 -4.79 30.33
C LEU A 50 9.42 -5.80 30.71
N PRO A 51 8.54 -5.52 31.69
CA PRO A 51 7.46 -6.43 32.05
C PRO A 51 6.46 -6.60 30.91
N ALA A 52 6.24 -5.57 30.08
CA ALA A 52 5.41 -5.67 28.88
C ALA A 52 5.95 -6.73 27.92
N GLY A 53 7.26 -6.73 27.63
CA GLY A 53 7.87 -7.68 26.70
C GLY A 53 7.76 -9.12 27.20
N TRP A 54 7.93 -9.32 28.51
CA TRP A 54 7.70 -10.62 29.16
C TRP A 54 6.23 -11.06 29.08
N ALA A 55 5.29 -10.16 29.36
CA ALA A 55 3.85 -10.44 29.33
C ALA A 55 3.40 -10.85 27.92
N VAL A 56 3.75 -10.05 26.90
CA VAL A 56 3.44 -10.38 25.50
C VAL A 56 4.00 -11.76 25.12
N GLY A 57 5.24 -12.06 25.53
CA GLY A 57 5.88 -13.34 25.22
C GLY A 57 5.30 -14.56 25.94
N ARG A 58 4.66 -14.38 27.12
CA ARG A 58 4.21 -15.49 27.97
C ARG A 58 2.69 -15.70 27.97
N ILE A 59 1.91 -14.63 27.95
CA ILE A 59 0.44 -14.68 28.01
C ILE A 59 -0.24 -14.23 26.71
N GLY A 60 0.53 -13.77 25.73
CA GLY A 60 0.03 -13.37 24.41
C GLY A 60 -0.39 -11.91 24.31
N GLU A 61 -0.50 -11.40 23.08
CA GLU A 61 -0.76 -10.00 22.79
C GLU A 61 -2.13 -9.54 23.31
N ARG A 62 -3.19 -10.32 23.04
CA ARG A 62 -4.56 -9.95 23.40
C ARG A 62 -4.76 -9.82 24.90
N TYR A 63 -4.34 -10.83 25.68
CA TYR A 63 -4.48 -10.79 27.13
C TYR A 63 -3.60 -9.71 27.76
N THR A 64 -2.43 -9.43 27.19
CA THR A 64 -1.60 -8.31 27.64
C THR A 64 -2.31 -6.97 27.45
N MET A 65 -2.98 -6.74 26.31
CA MET A 65 -3.79 -5.53 26.08
C MET A 65 -4.96 -5.43 27.09
N VAL A 66 -5.67 -6.53 27.35
CA VAL A 66 -6.80 -6.57 28.29
C VAL A 66 -6.34 -6.28 29.72
N ILE A 67 -5.29 -6.97 30.18
CA ILE A 67 -4.76 -6.79 31.54
C ILE A 67 -4.25 -5.36 31.72
N ALA A 68 -3.53 -4.82 30.73
CA ALA A 68 -3.11 -3.42 30.74
C ALA A 68 -4.33 -2.48 30.84
N GLY A 69 -5.39 -2.71 30.07
CA GLY A 69 -6.63 -1.94 30.14
C GLY A 69 -7.32 -2.01 31.51
N VAL A 70 -7.42 -3.19 32.10
CA VAL A 70 -8.04 -3.38 33.42
C VAL A 70 -7.21 -2.71 34.52
N ILE A 71 -5.89 -2.85 34.49
CA ILE A 71 -5.02 -2.18 35.46
C ILE A 71 -5.03 -0.65 35.25
N SER A 72 -5.14 -0.16 34.01
CA SER A 72 -5.36 1.26 33.71
C SER A 72 -6.68 1.78 34.30
N ILE A 73 -7.75 0.97 34.35
CA ILE A 73 -9.00 1.33 35.02
C ILE A 73 -8.75 1.50 36.53
N VAL A 74 -8.01 0.57 37.15
CA VAL A 74 -7.63 0.67 38.57
C VAL A 74 -6.79 1.92 38.82
N ALA A 75 -5.83 2.22 37.95
CA ALA A 75 -5.03 3.45 38.02
C ALA A 75 -5.90 4.71 37.90
N GLY A 76 -6.84 4.76 36.95
CA GLY A 76 -7.75 5.89 36.79
C GLY A 76 -8.68 6.08 37.99
N ILE A 77 -9.22 5.00 38.57
CA ILE A 77 -9.98 5.06 39.83
C ILE A 77 -9.09 5.58 40.97
N GLY A 78 -7.85 5.11 41.04
CA GLY A 78 -6.84 5.59 41.99
C GLY A 78 -6.55 7.08 41.85
N MET A 79 -6.57 7.63 40.63
CA MET A 79 -6.45 9.07 40.38
C MET A 79 -7.69 9.85 40.86
N VAL A 80 -8.90 9.35 40.59
CA VAL A 80 -10.15 10.02 41.01
C VAL A 80 -10.27 10.08 42.54
N PHE A 81 -9.91 9.01 43.23
CA PHE A 81 -10.06 8.89 44.68
C PHE A 81 -8.73 9.03 45.43
N ALA A 82 -7.72 9.71 44.84
CA ALA A 82 -6.42 9.86 45.46
C ALA A 82 -6.53 10.66 46.78
N PRO A 83 -6.24 10.06 47.95
CA PRO A 83 -6.30 10.77 49.24
C PRO A 83 -5.06 11.64 49.49
N SER A 84 -4.01 11.45 48.69
CA SER A 84 -2.75 12.19 48.82
C SER A 84 -2.01 12.25 47.49
N LEU A 85 -1.11 13.22 47.39
CA LEU A 85 -0.22 13.40 46.24
C LEU A 85 0.62 12.16 45.91
N GLY A 86 1.00 11.36 46.92
CA GLY A 86 1.74 10.11 46.72
C GLY A 86 0.90 9.04 46.03
N VAL A 87 -0.40 8.95 46.34
CA VAL A 87 -1.33 8.02 45.67
C VAL A 87 -1.59 8.47 44.23
N LEU A 88 -1.72 9.78 44.00
CA LEU A 88 -1.82 10.33 42.64
C LEU A 88 -0.58 9.98 41.81
N ALA A 89 0.62 10.22 42.34
CA ALA A 89 1.89 9.88 41.67
C ALA A 89 2.01 8.38 41.37
N ALA A 90 1.66 7.52 42.34
CA ALA A 90 1.67 6.07 42.17
C ALA A 90 0.66 5.59 41.10
N SER A 91 -0.53 6.22 41.05
CA SER A 91 -1.55 5.92 40.05
C SER A 91 -1.11 6.35 38.65
N VAL A 92 -0.52 7.53 38.51
CA VAL A 92 0.05 8.03 37.26
C VAL A 92 1.22 7.16 36.79
N PHE A 93 2.07 6.71 37.71
CA PHE A 93 3.16 5.76 37.42
C PHE A 93 2.61 4.42 36.92
N LEU A 94 1.60 3.86 37.60
CA LEU A 94 0.96 2.62 37.19
C LEU A 94 0.28 2.76 35.81
N LEU A 95 -0.37 3.89 35.55
CA LEU A 95 -0.94 4.21 34.25
C LEU A 95 0.14 4.18 33.15
N GLY A 96 1.33 4.73 33.45
CA GLY A 96 2.47 4.70 32.53
C GLY A 96 2.93 3.28 32.20
N ILE A 97 3.04 2.40 33.21
CA ILE A 97 3.37 0.97 33.00
C ILE A 97 2.35 0.31 32.06
N CYS A 98 1.06 0.58 32.29
CA CYS A 98 -0.02 0.00 31.49
C CYS A 98 -0.02 0.54 30.06
N ALA A 99 0.26 1.83 29.86
CA ALA A 99 0.41 2.44 28.55
C ALA A 99 1.55 1.78 27.75
N ALA A 100 2.69 1.47 28.40
CA ALA A 100 3.78 0.70 27.79
C ALA A 100 3.37 -0.74 27.43
N ALA A 101 2.67 -1.43 28.32
CA ALA A 101 2.19 -2.79 28.08
C ALA A 101 1.16 -2.88 26.94
N PHE A 102 0.17 -1.98 26.94
CA PHE A 102 -0.80 -1.87 25.87
C PHE A 102 -0.13 -1.50 24.54
N GLY A 103 0.77 -0.51 24.58
CA GLY A 103 1.56 -0.03 23.45
C GLY A 103 2.36 -1.13 22.76
N LEU A 104 3.04 -1.95 23.56
CA LEU A 104 3.85 -3.06 23.06
C LEU A 104 3.01 -4.20 22.50
N ALA A 105 1.94 -4.58 23.21
CA ALA A 105 1.11 -5.71 22.82
C ALA A 105 0.39 -5.48 21.48
N ARG A 106 -0.16 -4.28 21.25
CA ARG A 106 -0.79 -3.93 19.96
C ARG A 106 0.23 -3.91 18.81
N HIS A 107 1.47 -3.48 19.07
CA HIS A 107 2.52 -3.45 18.06
C HIS A 107 3.01 -4.86 17.71
N ALA A 108 3.24 -5.70 18.72
CA ALA A 108 3.56 -7.11 18.53
C ALA A 108 2.48 -7.85 17.74
N PHE A 109 1.21 -7.55 17.98
CA PHE A 109 0.10 -8.14 17.24
C PHE A 109 0.16 -7.77 15.74
N MET A 110 0.41 -6.50 15.42
CA MET A 110 0.48 -6.04 14.02
C MET A 110 1.67 -6.64 13.27
N THR A 111 2.82 -6.76 13.94
CA THR A 111 4.03 -7.31 13.30
C THR A 111 3.96 -8.82 13.05
N THR A 112 3.24 -9.58 13.88
CA THR A 112 3.12 -11.05 13.77
C THR A 112 1.94 -11.51 12.91
N ARG A 113 0.89 -10.69 12.77
CA ARG A 113 -0.34 -11.06 12.06
C ARG A 113 -0.52 -10.38 10.71
N VAL A 114 0.17 -9.28 10.43
CA VAL A 114 0.07 -8.58 9.14
C VAL A 114 1.16 -9.10 8.17
N PRO A 115 0.79 -9.58 6.97
CA PRO A 115 1.73 -9.97 5.93
C PRO A 115 2.70 -8.84 5.58
N VAL A 116 3.95 -9.18 5.24
CA VAL A 116 5.03 -8.21 4.98
C VAL A 116 4.62 -7.16 3.93
N ALA A 117 3.89 -7.58 2.90
CA ALA A 117 3.39 -6.69 1.82
C ALA A 117 2.52 -5.52 2.32
N PHE A 118 1.79 -5.69 3.43
CA PHE A 118 0.89 -4.68 4.00
C PHE A 118 1.35 -4.13 5.35
N ARG A 119 2.45 -4.67 5.91
CA ARG A 119 2.93 -4.38 7.26
C ARG A 119 3.17 -2.89 7.47
N ALA A 120 3.92 -2.26 6.59
CA ALA A 120 4.22 -0.82 6.66
C ALA A 120 2.96 0.05 6.64
N ARG A 121 2.02 -0.22 5.72
CA ARG A 121 0.73 0.50 5.65
C ARG A 121 -0.08 0.33 6.93
N SER A 122 -0.09 -0.90 7.46
CA SER A 122 -0.89 -1.25 8.63
C SER A 122 -0.32 -0.63 9.92
N LEU A 123 0.99 -0.51 10.03
CA LEU A 123 1.67 0.17 11.14
C LEU A 123 1.61 1.70 11.03
N SER A 124 1.61 2.26 9.82
CA SER A 124 1.29 3.68 9.62
C SER A 124 -0.13 4.02 10.08
N LEU A 125 -1.12 3.16 9.79
CA LEU A 125 -2.50 3.33 10.30
C LEU A 125 -2.56 3.19 11.83
N LEU A 126 -1.72 2.35 12.43
CA LEU A 126 -1.63 2.19 13.89
C LEU A 126 -1.12 3.47 14.54
N GLY A 127 -0.02 4.03 14.02
CA GLY A 127 0.51 5.32 14.46
C GLY A 127 -0.47 6.46 14.25
N GLY A 128 -1.17 6.50 13.11
CA GLY A 128 -2.22 7.49 12.83
C GLY A 128 -3.39 7.41 13.82
N SER A 129 -3.83 6.20 14.16
CA SER A 129 -4.89 5.95 15.15
C SER A 129 -4.52 6.48 16.54
N PHE A 130 -3.27 6.24 16.97
CA PHE A 130 -2.79 6.73 18.26
C PHE A 130 -2.77 8.26 18.30
N ARG A 131 -2.15 8.88 17.28
CA ARG A 131 -2.02 10.33 17.18
C ARG A 131 -3.37 11.03 17.10
N LEU A 132 -4.35 10.44 16.41
CA LEU A 132 -5.72 10.94 16.37
C LEU A 132 -6.29 11.05 17.79
N GLY A 133 -6.13 10.02 18.63
CA GLY A 133 -6.61 10.08 20.02
C GLY A 133 -5.89 11.13 20.86
N ILE A 134 -4.55 11.20 20.81
CA ILE A 134 -3.79 12.23 21.56
C ILE A 134 -4.13 13.65 21.09
N PHE A 135 -4.40 13.85 19.80
CA PHE A 135 -4.83 15.13 19.27
C PHE A 135 -6.23 15.51 19.76
N VAL A 136 -7.20 14.60 19.66
CA VAL A 136 -8.61 14.89 19.98
C VAL A 136 -8.84 14.96 21.50
N GLY A 137 -8.08 14.19 22.29
CA GLY A 137 -8.24 14.06 23.74
C GLY A 137 -8.29 15.39 24.50
N PRO A 138 -7.32 16.30 24.35
CA PRO A 138 -7.33 17.60 25.03
C PRO A 138 -8.54 18.47 24.70
N PHE A 139 -9.08 18.41 23.48
CA PHE A 139 -10.31 19.14 23.12
C PHE A 139 -11.54 18.54 23.79
N ILE A 140 -11.61 17.21 23.90
CA ILE A 140 -12.65 16.55 24.68
C ILE A 140 -12.53 16.93 26.15
N ALA A 141 -11.32 16.92 26.72
CA ALA A 141 -11.08 17.35 28.09
C ALA A 141 -11.54 18.79 28.33
N ALA A 142 -11.17 19.72 27.44
CA ALA A 142 -11.62 21.12 27.52
C ALA A 142 -13.15 21.25 27.47
N GLY A 143 -13.82 20.52 26.57
CA GLY A 143 -15.28 20.51 26.48
C GLY A 143 -15.95 19.89 27.71
N LEU A 144 -15.44 18.78 28.23
CA LEU A 144 -15.96 18.15 29.46
C LEU A 144 -15.76 19.05 30.69
N LEU A 145 -14.61 19.71 30.80
CA LEU A 145 -14.34 20.70 31.85
C LEU A 145 -15.32 21.87 31.79
N GLN A 146 -15.63 22.36 30.59
CA GLN A 146 -16.58 23.46 30.40
C GLN A 146 -18.02 23.05 30.74
N LEU A 147 -18.41 21.81 30.46
CA LEU A 147 -19.76 21.30 30.70
C LEU A 147 -20.00 20.90 32.16
N PHE A 148 -19.04 20.22 32.78
CA PHE A 148 -19.19 19.61 34.10
C PHE A 148 -18.48 20.39 35.22
N GLY A 149 -17.61 21.34 34.89
CA GLY A 149 -16.88 22.17 35.86
C GLY A 149 -15.89 21.39 36.74
N SER A 150 -15.53 20.15 36.36
CA SER A 150 -14.67 19.29 37.17
C SER A 150 -13.64 18.55 36.33
N GLU A 151 -12.38 18.56 36.78
CA GLU A 151 -11.26 17.81 36.20
C GLU A 151 -11.50 16.29 36.22
N SER A 152 -12.27 15.82 37.21
CA SER A 152 -12.64 14.41 37.32
C SER A 152 -13.46 13.91 36.13
N ALA A 153 -14.17 14.79 35.40
CA ALA A 153 -14.96 14.42 34.23
C ALA A 153 -14.09 13.84 33.10
N ALA A 154 -12.88 14.35 32.90
CA ALA A 154 -11.94 13.83 31.93
C ALA A 154 -11.41 12.44 32.32
N ILE A 155 -11.21 12.19 33.62
CA ILE A 155 -10.78 10.88 34.13
C ILE A 155 -11.92 9.86 33.98
N TRP A 156 -13.17 10.24 34.30
CA TRP A 156 -14.34 9.39 34.08
C TRP A 156 -14.57 9.07 32.60
N PHE A 157 -14.34 10.03 31.71
CA PHE A 157 -14.34 9.79 30.27
C PHE A 157 -13.27 8.76 29.87
N PHE A 158 -12.04 8.90 30.37
CA PHE A 158 -10.98 7.92 30.12
C PHE A 158 -11.36 6.52 30.62
N LEU A 159 -11.94 6.41 31.83
CA LEU A 159 -12.44 5.13 32.36
C LEU A 159 -13.51 4.52 31.44
N GLY A 160 -14.44 5.33 30.92
CA GLY A 160 -15.42 4.90 29.93
C GLY A 160 -14.76 4.36 28.65
N CYS A 161 -13.78 5.08 28.10
CA CYS A 161 -13.00 4.61 26.95
C CYS A 161 -12.29 3.29 27.22
N LEU A 162 -11.70 3.12 28.40
CA LEU A 162 -11.01 1.88 28.80
C LEU A 162 -11.98 0.70 28.93
N VAL A 163 -13.17 0.90 29.51
CA VAL A 163 -14.20 -0.14 29.62
C VAL A 163 -14.64 -0.61 28.23
N VAL A 164 -14.92 0.34 27.32
CA VAL A 164 -15.29 0.02 25.94
C VAL A 164 -14.13 -0.67 25.21
N MET A 165 -12.90 -0.20 25.41
CA MET A 165 -11.70 -0.79 24.83
C MET A 165 -11.52 -2.25 25.30
N VAL A 166 -11.60 -2.51 26.60
CA VAL A 166 -11.49 -3.86 27.18
C VAL A 166 -12.60 -4.75 26.65
N ALA A 167 -13.84 -4.27 26.59
CA ALA A 167 -14.97 -5.01 26.02
C ALA A 167 -14.75 -5.34 24.54
N LEU A 168 -14.26 -4.40 23.74
CA LEU A 168 -13.99 -4.62 22.31
C LEU A 168 -12.87 -5.66 22.09
N VAL A 169 -11.82 -5.64 22.91
CA VAL A 169 -10.72 -6.61 22.81
C VAL A 169 -11.14 -8.00 23.33
N LEU A 170 -11.99 -8.06 24.37
CA LEU A 170 -12.50 -9.31 24.94
C LEU A 170 -13.59 -9.97 24.09
N PHE A 171 -14.59 -9.22 23.63
CA PHE A 171 -15.76 -9.77 22.95
C PHE A 171 -15.70 -9.67 21.43
N GLY A 172 -14.69 -8.98 20.90
CA GLY A 172 -14.54 -8.84 19.47
C GLY A 172 -14.17 -10.17 18.77
N PRO A 173 -14.55 -10.35 17.46
CA PRO A 173 -14.16 -11.49 16.64
C PRO A 173 -12.67 -11.83 16.71
N GLU A 174 -12.35 -13.05 17.16
CA GLU A 174 -10.99 -13.50 17.48
C GLU A 174 -10.11 -13.64 16.23
N PRO A 175 -9.26 -12.66 15.90
CA PRO A 175 -8.42 -12.77 14.71
C PRO A 175 -7.35 -13.84 14.93
N GLU A 176 -7.07 -14.16 16.21
CA GLU A 176 -6.04 -15.10 16.60
C GLU A 176 -6.32 -16.53 16.12
N LYS A 177 -7.61 -16.89 16.00
CA LYS A 177 -8.09 -18.18 15.49
C LYS A 177 -8.34 -18.19 13.98
N MET A 178 -8.51 -17.00 13.37
CA MET A 178 -8.84 -16.86 11.95
C MET A 178 -7.59 -16.65 11.06
N VAL A 179 -6.51 -16.12 11.62
CA VAL A 179 -5.26 -15.84 10.88
C VAL A 179 -4.09 -16.45 11.66
N PRO A 180 -3.50 -17.59 11.23
CA PRO A 180 -2.36 -18.16 11.93
C PRO A 180 -1.18 -17.16 11.97
N PRO A 181 -0.38 -17.15 13.05
CA PRO A 181 0.81 -16.29 13.11
C PRO A 181 1.76 -16.62 11.96
N VAL A 182 2.32 -15.60 11.31
CA VAL A 182 3.30 -15.80 10.23
C VAL A 182 4.59 -16.33 10.87
N THR A 183 4.81 -17.64 10.81
CA THR A 183 6.06 -18.28 11.24
C THR A 183 7.15 -18.03 10.22
N THR A 184 7.83 -16.89 10.31
CA THR A 184 9.13 -16.69 9.67
C THR A 184 10.24 -17.08 10.63
N ALA A 185 10.96 -18.14 10.31
CA ALA A 185 12.22 -18.52 10.91
C ALA A 185 13.34 -17.56 10.46
N THR A 186 13.20 -16.26 10.71
CA THR A 186 14.31 -15.29 10.73
C THR A 186 13.83 -14.07 11.51
N ARG A 187 14.38 -13.88 12.72
CA ARG A 187 13.97 -12.88 13.71
C ARG A 187 14.45 -11.46 13.40
N GLU A 188 14.44 -11.03 12.16
CA GLU A 188 14.77 -9.63 11.84
C GLU A 188 13.53 -8.74 12.03
N ARG A 189 13.31 -8.33 13.28
CA ARG A 189 12.34 -7.30 13.64
C ARG A 189 12.96 -5.93 13.40
N TYR A 190 12.60 -5.30 12.28
CA TYR A 190 12.92 -3.90 12.02
C TYR A 190 12.34 -3.02 13.13
N ALA A 191 13.13 -2.04 13.59
CA ALA A 191 12.64 -0.99 14.46
C ALA A 191 11.61 -0.14 13.69
N GLU A 192 10.45 0.10 14.30
CA GLU A 192 9.42 0.99 13.78
C GLU A 192 9.05 1.98 14.89
N ASP A 193 9.00 3.26 14.53
CA ASP A 193 8.65 4.39 15.40
C ASP A 193 7.30 4.93 14.93
N SER A 194 6.28 4.79 15.76
CA SER A 194 4.95 5.40 15.55
C SER A 194 4.98 6.94 15.74
N GLY A 195 6.11 7.49 16.20
CA GLY A 195 6.34 8.91 16.54
C GLY A 195 5.66 9.36 17.83
N GLU A 196 5.34 8.41 18.70
CA GLU A 196 4.81 8.63 20.05
C GLU A 196 5.91 9.20 20.95
N ALA A 197 5.59 10.18 21.79
CA ALA A 197 6.60 10.79 22.64
C ALA A 197 7.22 9.79 23.63
N VAL A 198 6.47 8.76 24.03
CA VAL A 198 6.91 7.61 24.82
C VAL A 198 5.87 6.49 24.62
N SER A 199 6.30 5.22 24.57
CA SER A 199 5.52 3.97 24.60
C SER A 199 5.56 3.09 23.33
N GLY A 200 6.58 2.23 23.26
CA GLY A 200 6.66 1.13 22.30
C GLY A 200 8.08 0.57 22.23
N SER A 201 8.40 -0.38 23.10
CA SER A 201 9.70 -1.06 23.15
C SER A 201 9.79 -2.23 22.16
N ILE A 202 11.00 -2.72 21.90
CA ILE A 202 11.24 -4.04 21.30
C ILE A 202 11.56 -4.98 22.48
N PRO A 203 11.04 -6.22 22.54
CA PRO A 203 11.45 -7.18 23.56
C PRO A 203 12.94 -7.50 23.44
N THR A 204 13.68 -7.28 24.51
CA THR A 204 15.10 -7.57 24.66
C THR A 204 15.32 -9.06 24.90
N VAL A 205 15.16 -9.88 23.86
CA VAL A 205 15.63 -11.27 23.92
C VAL A 205 16.34 -11.63 22.63
N GLU A 206 17.62 -11.24 22.49
CA GLU A 206 18.53 -11.96 21.61
C GLU A 206 20.02 -11.89 22.03
N ARG A 207 20.79 -12.85 21.50
CA ARG A 207 21.96 -13.52 22.10
C ARG A 207 23.28 -12.71 22.17
N LEU A 208 23.27 -11.42 21.85
CA LEU A 208 24.41 -10.49 21.95
C LEU A 208 24.03 -9.32 22.87
N GLY A 209 24.82 -9.06 23.90
CA GLY A 209 24.46 -8.11 24.96
C GLY A 209 24.40 -6.65 24.46
N ILE A 210 23.27 -5.97 24.70
CA ILE A 210 23.06 -4.54 24.43
C ILE A 210 24.23 -3.68 24.94
N PHE A 211 24.72 -3.98 26.15
CA PHE A 211 25.87 -3.30 26.75
C PHE A 211 27.17 -3.43 25.93
N GLN A 212 27.39 -4.58 25.31
CA GLN A 212 28.55 -4.81 24.46
C GLN A 212 28.46 -3.98 23.17
N THR A 213 27.26 -3.89 22.58
CA THR A 213 27.00 -3.06 21.39
C THR A 213 27.10 -1.58 21.70
N MET A 214 26.60 -1.12 22.86
CA MET A 214 26.79 0.24 23.35
C MET A 214 28.27 0.62 23.46
N TRP A 215 29.11 -0.29 23.99
CA TRP A 215 30.54 -0.05 24.11
C TRP A 215 31.25 -0.02 22.76
N ARG A 216 30.94 -0.96 21.86
CA ARG A 216 31.55 -1.04 20.51
C ARG A 216 31.17 0.16 19.64
N GLN A 217 29.93 0.64 19.73
CA GLN A 217 29.40 1.74 18.91
C GLN A 217 29.36 3.08 19.67
N ARG A 218 30.13 3.21 20.76
CA ARG A 218 30.14 4.39 21.64
C ARG A 218 30.43 5.72 20.94
N ALA A 219 31.17 5.70 19.83
CA ALA A 219 31.49 6.91 19.08
C ALA A 219 30.27 7.48 18.34
N VAL A 220 29.43 6.62 17.76
CA VAL A 220 28.19 7.01 17.07
C VAL A 220 27.12 7.35 18.11
N LEU A 221 26.93 6.48 19.10
CA LEU A 221 25.94 6.66 20.17
C LEU A 221 26.25 7.89 21.04
N GLY A 222 27.51 8.12 21.39
CA GLY A 222 27.90 9.27 22.22
C GLY A 222 27.82 10.62 21.50
N ARG A 223 27.81 10.65 20.16
CA ARG A 223 27.74 11.88 19.36
C ARG A 223 26.35 12.09 18.80
N LEU A 224 25.98 11.27 17.82
CA LEU A 224 24.68 11.38 17.14
C LEU A 224 23.54 10.87 18.01
N GLY A 225 23.77 9.79 18.77
CA GLY A 225 22.78 9.27 19.72
C GLY A 225 22.47 10.24 20.87
N LEU A 226 23.45 11.01 21.36
CA LEU A 226 23.22 12.04 22.37
C LEU A 226 22.42 13.23 21.82
N ALA A 227 22.69 13.64 20.58
CA ALA A 227 21.86 14.63 19.89
C ALA A 227 20.41 14.12 19.70
N ALA A 228 20.25 12.85 19.33
CA ALA A 228 18.95 12.18 19.25
C ALA A 228 18.23 12.11 20.62
N ALA A 229 18.95 11.81 21.69
CA ALA A 229 18.40 11.82 23.06
C ALA A 229 17.97 13.21 23.50
N SER A 230 18.72 14.27 23.15
CA SER A 230 18.32 15.65 23.44
C SER A 230 17.02 16.05 22.72
N LEU A 231 16.80 15.57 21.50
CA LEU A 231 15.53 15.80 20.80
C LEU A 231 14.37 15.10 21.52
N SER A 232 14.55 13.85 21.95
CA SER A 232 13.54 13.15 22.77
C SER A 232 13.28 13.89 24.09
N ALA A 233 14.33 14.39 24.74
CA ALA A 233 14.24 15.18 25.98
C ALA A 233 13.38 16.43 25.80
N VAL A 234 13.61 17.22 24.75
CA VAL A 234 12.86 18.45 24.47
C VAL A 234 11.39 18.14 24.11
N ARG A 235 11.12 17.03 23.41
CA ARG A 235 9.75 16.57 23.11
C ARG A 235 8.99 16.16 24.37
N SER A 236 9.65 15.44 25.27
CA SER A 236 9.08 15.02 26.55
C SER A 236 8.84 16.23 27.47
N ALA A 237 9.80 17.14 27.56
CA ALA A 237 9.64 18.38 28.34
C ALA A 237 8.43 19.19 27.90
N ARG A 238 8.08 19.23 26.60
CA ARG A 238 6.88 19.91 26.10
C ARG A 238 5.60 19.41 26.75
N GLN A 239 5.48 18.09 26.98
CA GLN A 239 4.27 17.50 27.56
C GLN A 239 4.03 17.94 29.01
N VAL A 240 5.09 18.28 29.73
CA VAL A 240 5.02 18.66 31.15
C VAL A 240 5.09 20.19 31.34
N VAL A 241 5.97 20.86 30.61
CA VAL A 241 6.18 22.32 30.72
C VAL A 241 4.96 23.10 30.23
N LEU A 242 4.31 22.70 29.13
CA LEU A 242 3.17 23.49 28.60
C LEU A 242 2.00 23.57 29.60
N PRO A 243 1.52 22.47 30.20
CA PRO A 243 0.50 22.58 31.24
C PRO A 243 0.94 23.35 32.48
N LEU A 244 2.19 23.12 32.94
CA LEU A 244 2.73 23.83 34.11
C LEU A 244 2.89 25.33 33.88
N TRP A 245 3.22 25.75 32.65
CA TRP A 245 3.33 27.15 32.28
C TRP A 245 1.96 27.82 32.26
N GLY A 246 0.95 27.15 31.73
CA GLY A 246 -0.43 27.63 31.81
C GLY A 246 -0.91 27.77 33.27
N LEU A 247 -0.57 26.79 34.11
CA LEU A 247 -0.86 26.83 35.55
C LEU A 247 -0.16 27.99 36.25
N SER A 248 1.12 28.24 35.95
CA SER A 248 1.89 29.32 36.59
C SER A 248 1.40 30.71 36.20
N LEU A 249 0.76 30.84 35.03
CA LEU A 249 0.05 32.04 34.59
C LEU A 249 -1.35 32.19 35.22
N GLY A 250 -1.81 31.21 36.01
CA GLY A 250 -3.13 31.21 36.62
C GLY A 250 -4.27 30.90 35.65
N LEU A 251 -3.99 30.26 34.51
CA LEU A 251 -5.02 29.84 33.56
C LEU A 251 -5.82 28.67 34.11
N ASP A 252 -7.10 28.62 33.76
CA ASP A 252 -7.98 27.51 34.10
C ASP A 252 -7.65 26.24 33.28
N ALA A 253 -8.02 25.09 33.82
CA ALA A 253 -7.75 23.77 33.23
C ALA A 253 -8.25 23.62 31.78
N SER A 254 -9.38 24.27 31.43
CA SER A 254 -9.97 24.16 30.09
C SER A 254 -9.15 24.91 29.05
N THR A 255 -8.68 26.11 29.39
CA THR A 255 -7.79 26.91 28.55
C THR A 255 -6.45 26.20 28.34
N ILE A 256 -5.88 25.62 29.40
CA ILE A 256 -4.63 24.85 29.31
C ILE A 256 -4.81 23.65 28.37
N ALA A 257 -5.86 22.86 28.55
CA ALA A 257 -6.16 21.71 27.68
C ALA A 257 -6.35 22.13 26.22
N LEU A 258 -7.01 23.27 25.97
CA LEU A 258 -7.20 23.80 24.62
C LEU A 258 -5.87 24.22 23.96
N VAL A 259 -5.00 24.95 24.67
CA VAL A 259 -3.69 25.35 24.13
C VAL A 259 -2.81 24.14 23.83
N VAL A 260 -2.77 23.16 24.73
CA VAL A 260 -2.05 21.90 24.49
C VAL A 260 -2.67 21.13 23.31
N GLY A 261 -4.00 21.13 23.18
CA GLY A 261 -4.72 20.55 22.05
C GLY A 261 -4.35 21.20 20.72
N VAL A 262 -4.30 22.53 20.64
CA VAL A 262 -3.89 23.27 19.43
C VAL A 262 -2.44 22.97 19.06
N SER A 263 -1.54 22.92 20.05
CA SER A 263 -0.14 22.49 19.82
C SER A 263 -0.06 21.07 19.24
N GLY A 264 -0.87 20.15 19.78
CA GLY A 264 -1.01 18.78 19.29
C GLY A 264 -1.65 18.68 17.89
N ALA A 265 -2.57 19.59 17.55
CA ALA A 265 -3.20 19.68 16.23
C ALA A 265 -2.18 20.01 15.15
N ILE A 266 -1.30 20.97 15.44
CA ILE A 266 -0.22 21.40 14.53
C ILE A 266 0.78 20.25 14.32
N ASP A 267 1.14 19.56 15.41
CA ASP A 267 1.97 18.35 15.37
C ASP A 267 1.34 17.26 14.47
N PHE A 268 0.04 17.02 14.63
CA PHE A 268 -0.73 16.08 13.80
C PHE A 268 -0.86 16.52 12.33
N ALA A 269 -0.94 17.81 12.04
CA ALA A 269 -0.98 18.28 10.65
C ALA A 269 0.36 18.12 9.94
N LEU A 270 1.47 18.28 10.67
CA LEU A 270 2.82 18.36 10.09
C LEU A 270 3.61 17.05 10.10
N PHE A 271 3.17 16.00 10.80
CA PHE A 271 3.93 14.76 10.86
C PHE A 271 4.18 14.12 9.49
N TYR A 272 3.19 14.17 8.60
CA TYR A 272 3.33 13.61 7.25
C TYR A 272 4.27 14.46 6.40
N ALA A 273 4.19 15.78 6.54
CA ALA A 273 5.07 16.72 5.85
C ALA A 273 6.55 16.50 6.26
N SER A 274 6.82 16.16 7.53
CA SER A 274 8.17 15.83 8.00
C SER A 274 8.81 14.70 7.18
N GLY A 275 8.09 13.61 6.93
CA GLY A 275 8.58 12.50 6.11
C GLY A 275 8.94 12.93 4.68
N GLN A 276 8.08 13.74 4.05
CA GLN A 276 8.35 14.28 2.72
C GLN A 276 9.59 15.19 2.68
N VAL A 277 9.81 16.01 3.72
CA VAL A 277 10.99 16.87 3.84
C VAL A 277 12.26 16.03 4.00
N MET A 278 12.21 14.97 4.82
CA MET A 278 13.33 14.04 5.01
C MET A 278 13.72 13.32 3.72
N ASP A 279 12.73 12.88 2.94
CA ASP A 279 12.94 12.16 1.69
C ASP A 279 13.48 13.07 0.58
N ARG A 280 13.02 14.32 0.51
CA ARG A 280 13.39 15.26 -0.57
C ARG A 280 14.65 16.07 -0.29
N PHE A 281 14.81 16.57 0.94
CA PHE A 281 15.89 17.50 1.30
C PHE A 281 16.93 16.87 2.23
N GLY A 282 16.67 15.69 2.77
CA GLY A 282 17.57 14.95 3.64
C GLY A 282 17.32 15.20 5.12
N ARG A 283 17.98 14.38 5.96
CA ARG A 283 17.65 14.20 7.38
C ARG A 283 17.92 15.47 8.20
N LEU A 284 18.95 16.23 7.82
CA LEU A 284 19.31 17.49 8.45
C LEU A 284 18.20 18.56 8.29
N TRP A 285 17.47 18.56 7.16
CA TRP A 285 16.40 19.53 6.88
C TRP A 285 15.11 19.28 7.66
N ALA A 286 14.93 18.10 8.24
CA ALA A 286 13.89 17.85 9.22
C ALA A 286 14.40 18.04 10.66
N ALA A 287 15.59 17.52 10.97
CA ALA A 287 16.18 17.59 12.31
C ALA A 287 16.47 19.04 12.76
N MET A 288 17.08 19.87 11.90
CA MET A 288 17.53 21.21 12.28
C MET A 288 16.37 22.18 12.53
N PRO A 289 15.39 22.36 11.63
CA PRO A 289 14.30 23.30 11.89
C PRO A 289 13.48 22.89 13.11
N ALA A 290 13.22 21.59 13.27
CA ALA A 290 12.54 21.07 14.44
C ALA A 290 13.26 21.44 15.74
N MET A 291 14.55 21.14 15.81
CA MET A 291 15.34 21.33 17.03
C MET A 291 15.58 22.80 17.34
N VAL A 292 15.77 23.65 16.32
CA VAL A 292 15.88 25.10 16.47
C VAL A 292 14.56 25.71 16.92
N LEU A 293 13.43 25.34 16.31
CA LEU A 293 12.10 25.84 16.70
C LEU A 293 11.75 25.44 18.13
N MET A 294 12.02 24.19 18.52
CA MET A 294 11.75 23.75 19.89
C MET A 294 12.71 24.40 20.91
N GLY A 295 14.00 24.44 20.61
CA GLY A 295 15.01 25.07 21.48
C GLY A 295 14.79 26.57 21.65
N ALA A 296 14.61 27.29 20.55
CA ALA A 296 14.32 28.72 20.57
C ALA A 296 12.93 29.01 21.16
N GLY A 297 11.93 28.17 20.92
CA GLY A 297 10.59 28.30 21.49
C GLY A 297 10.61 28.21 23.02
N PHE A 298 11.30 27.23 23.60
CA PHE A 298 11.47 27.12 25.05
C PHE A 298 12.29 28.27 25.64
N LEU A 299 13.37 28.67 24.96
CA LEU A 299 14.21 29.78 25.41
C LEU A 299 13.43 31.11 25.37
N ALA A 300 12.68 31.36 24.32
CA ALA A 300 11.84 32.55 24.21
C ALA A 300 10.72 32.55 25.25
N LEU A 301 10.04 31.41 25.45
CA LEU A 301 9.02 31.23 26.47
C LEU A 301 9.56 31.62 27.86
N SER A 302 10.81 31.28 28.18
CA SER A 302 11.43 31.61 29.47
C SER A 302 11.45 33.11 29.82
N PHE A 303 11.50 34.00 28.82
CA PHE A 303 11.53 35.46 29.02
C PHE A 303 10.13 36.09 29.03
N THR A 304 9.08 35.32 28.78
CA THR A 304 7.71 35.85 28.61
C THR A 304 6.80 35.66 29.81
N HIS A 305 7.27 35.01 30.88
CA HIS A 305 6.45 34.70 32.04
C HIS A 305 5.87 35.95 32.72
N ASP A 306 6.71 36.98 32.91
CA ASP A 306 6.38 38.17 33.71
C ASP A 306 5.96 39.38 32.84
N GLY A 307 5.64 39.17 31.56
CA GLY A 307 5.26 40.23 30.64
C GLY A 307 3.75 40.46 30.53
N ASP A 308 3.34 41.69 30.18
CA ASP A 308 1.92 42.09 30.05
C ASP A 308 1.09 41.22 29.08
N ALA A 309 1.75 40.56 28.12
CA ALA A 309 1.13 39.69 27.12
C ALA A 309 1.46 38.19 27.31
N ALA A 310 1.78 37.75 28.54
CA ALA A 310 2.26 36.39 28.83
C ALA A 310 1.35 35.27 28.29
N VAL A 311 0.03 35.42 28.37
CA VAL A 311 -0.94 34.42 27.88
C VAL A 311 -0.89 34.29 26.35
N LEU A 312 -0.75 35.41 25.64
CA LEU A 312 -0.63 35.40 24.17
C LEU A 312 0.69 34.75 23.75
N TRP A 313 1.79 35.09 24.43
CA TRP A 313 3.10 34.48 24.19
C TRP A 313 3.11 32.97 24.49
N PHE A 314 2.43 32.54 25.55
CA PHE A 314 2.24 31.12 25.86
C PHE A 314 1.56 30.38 24.70
N GLY A 315 0.43 30.89 24.20
CA GLY A 315 -0.27 30.29 23.05
C GLY A 315 0.59 30.25 21.78
N MET A 316 1.29 31.35 21.47
CA MET A 316 2.18 31.44 20.32
C MET A 316 3.34 30.45 20.40
N PHE A 317 4.04 30.38 21.53
CA PHE A 317 5.17 29.46 21.68
C PHE A 317 4.71 28.00 21.81
N ALA A 318 3.54 27.73 22.40
CA ALA A 318 2.93 26.40 22.35
C ALA A 318 2.69 25.94 20.90
N ALA A 319 2.23 26.83 20.02
CA ALA A 319 2.10 26.54 18.60
C ALA A 319 3.47 26.30 17.92
N VAL A 320 4.48 27.13 18.21
CA VAL A 320 5.85 26.96 17.69
C VAL A 320 6.46 25.61 18.11
N LEU A 321 6.31 25.24 19.39
CA LEU A 321 6.73 23.93 19.90
C LEU A 321 5.95 22.78 19.24
N GLY A 322 4.68 23.03 18.87
CA GLY A 322 3.86 22.15 18.05
C GLY A 322 4.47 21.90 16.67
N VAL A 323 4.82 22.98 15.95
CA VAL A 323 5.48 22.93 14.63
C VAL A 323 6.79 22.17 14.71
N GLY A 324 7.64 22.51 15.68
CA GLY A 324 8.94 21.87 15.84
C GLY A 324 8.83 20.35 16.09
N ASN A 325 7.89 19.93 16.95
CA ASN A 325 7.67 18.51 17.19
C ASN A 325 7.13 17.78 15.95
N GLY A 326 6.16 18.37 15.24
CA GLY A 326 5.60 17.81 14.01
C GLY A 326 6.66 17.59 12.94
N LEU A 327 7.56 18.56 12.76
CA LEU A 327 8.70 18.46 11.83
C LEU A 327 9.75 17.43 12.26
N SER A 328 9.79 17.04 13.54
CA SER A 328 10.68 16.00 14.06
C SER A 328 10.13 14.57 13.96
N SER A 329 8.95 14.36 13.36
CA SER A 329 8.33 13.04 13.32
C SER A 329 9.13 12.05 12.48
N GLY A 330 9.49 10.89 13.07
CA GLY A 330 10.21 9.82 12.39
C GLY A 330 11.72 10.02 12.23
N ILE A 331 12.28 11.18 12.60
CA ILE A 331 13.72 11.46 12.43
C ILE A 331 14.62 10.56 13.30
N LEU A 332 14.19 10.24 14.53
CA LEU A 332 14.95 9.40 15.45
C LEU A 332 15.08 7.97 14.91
N LEU A 333 14.04 7.46 14.28
CA LEU A 333 14.06 6.15 13.64
C LEU A 333 14.94 6.14 12.40
N THR A 334 14.73 7.10 11.50
CA THR A 334 15.45 7.16 10.24
C THR A 334 16.94 7.34 10.48
N LEU A 335 17.34 8.20 11.42
CA LEU A 335 18.75 8.33 11.80
C LEU A 335 19.29 7.05 12.43
N GLY A 336 18.55 6.42 13.35
CA GLY A 336 18.96 5.16 13.97
C GLY A 336 19.16 4.03 12.95
N ALA A 337 18.27 3.94 11.95
CA ALA A 337 18.37 2.99 10.85
C ALA A 337 19.51 3.34 9.88
N ASP A 338 19.70 4.61 9.54
CA ASP A 338 20.76 5.08 8.65
C ASP A 338 22.17 4.76 9.19
N VAL A 339 22.34 4.79 10.52
CA VAL A 339 23.64 4.53 11.17
C VAL A 339 23.79 3.12 11.72
N ALA A 340 22.78 2.26 11.58
CA ALA A 340 22.83 0.89 12.08
C ALA A 340 23.85 0.03 11.31
N PRO A 341 24.73 -0.72 12.01
CA PRO A 341 25.71 -1.59 11.37
C PRO A 341 25.04 -2.82 10.74
N LYS A 342 25.44 -3.18 9.52
CA LYS A 342 24.85 -4.27 8.71
C LYS A 342 24.89 -5.67 9.35
N ARG A 343 25.88 -5.93 10.21
CA ARG A 343 26.08 -7.24 10.86
C ARG A 343 25.23 -7.47 12.10
N ASP A 344 24.82 -6.40 12.79
CA ASP A 344 24.01 -6.48 14.02
C ASP A 344 23.13 -5.23 14.17
N PRO A 345 22.18 -5.03 13.25
CA PRO A 345 21.31 -3.86 13.28
C PRO A 345 20.37 -3.89 14.49
N ALA A 346 19.93 -5.07 14.93
CA ALA A 346 18.97 -5.22 16.01
C ALA A 346 19.53 -4.77 17.37
N ALA A 347 20.73 -5.21 17.77
CA ALA A 347 21.31 -4.80 19.05
C ALA A 347 21.69 -3.30 19.06
N PHE A 348 22.09 -2.76 17.91
CA PHE A 348 22.37 -1.33 17.78
C PHE A 348 21.10 -0.49 17.90
N LEU A 349 20.03 -0.86 17.20
CA LEU A 349 18.74 -0.18 17.28
C LEU A 349 18.14 -0.25 18.70
N GLY A 350 18.32 -1.37 19.39
CA GLY A 350 17.97 -1.49 20.82
C GLY A 350 18.77 -0.55 21.71
N SER A 351 20.07 -0.41 21.46
CA SER A 351 20.96 0.53 22.18
C SER A 351 20.58 2.00 21.89
N TRP A 352 20.32 2.33 20.63
CA TRP A 352 19.87 3.64 20.17
C TRP A 352 18.56 4.05 20.85
N ARG A 353 17.56 3.15 20.84
CA ARG A 353 16.28 3.38 21.49
C ARG A 353 16.42 3.59 22.99
N THR A 354 17.21 2.75 23.67
CA THR A 354 17.47 2.89 25.11
C THR A 354 18.02 4.28 25.45
N LEU A 355 18.95 4.78 24.62
CA LEU A 355 19.53 6.10 24.80
C LEU A 355 18.51 7.23 24.56
N THR A 356 17.69 7.14 23.51
CA THR A 356 16.67 8.16 23.23
C THR A 356 15.56 8.16 24.29
N ASP A 357 15.11 6.99 24.73
CA ASP A 357 14.07 6.84 25.75
C ASP A 357 14.56 7.35 27.12
N ALA A 358 15.84 7.12 27.46
CA ALA A 358 16.46 7.72 28.63
C ALA A 358 16.48 9.25 28.55
N GLY A 359 16.77 9.83 27.38
CA GLY A 359 16.66 11.28 27.16
C GLY A 359 15.26 11.82 27.43
N GLY A 360 14.24 11.15 26.90
CA GLY A 360 12.83 11.49 27.15
C GLY A 360 12.42 11.38 28.62
N ALA A 361 12.90 10.37 29.35
CA ALA A 361 12.56 10.18 30.76
C ALA A 361 13.30 11.11 31.72
N ILE A 362 14.53 11.49 31.40
CA ILE A 362 15.33 12.42 32.23
C ILE A 362 14.77 13.85 32.17
N ALA A 363 14.22 14.28 31.03
CA ALA A 363 13.78 15.66 30.84
C ALA A 363 12.71 16.14 31.85
N PRO A 364 11.58 15.44 32.05
CA PRO A 364 10.59 15.85 33.05
C PRO A 364 11.13 15.93 34.49
N LEU A 365 12.00 14.98 34.87
CA LEU A 365 12.70 15.00 36.16
C LEU A 365 13.64 16.19 36.29
N LEU A 366 14.35 16.52 35.21
CA LEU A 366 15.23 17.70 35.15
C LEU A 366 14.41 18.99 35.29
N VAL A 367 13.26 19.08 34.60
CA VAL A 367 12.33 20.21 34.73
C VAL A 367 11.84 20.35 36.17
N SER A 368 11.41 19.26 36.80
CA SER A 368 10.97 19.25 38.20
C SER A 368 12.08 19.69 39.16
N ALA A 369 13.28 19.10 39.05
CA ALA A 369 14.42 19.40 39.92
C ALA A 369 14.87 20.86 39.78
N ILE A 370 14.96 21.38 38.55
CA ILE A 370 15.33 22.78 38.30
C ILE A 370 14.26 23.73 38.82
N THR A 371 12.98 23.40 38.62
CA THR A 371 11.87 24.22 39.13
C THR A 371 11.89 24.29 40.67
N ALA A 372 12.29 23.21 41.35
CA ALA A 372 12.39 23.17 42.80
C ALA A 372 13.49 24.07 43.37
N VAL A 373 14.64 24.17 42.69
CA VAL A 373 15.81 24.93 43.19
C VAL A 373 15.95 26.33 42.61
N ALA A 374 15.33 26.60 41.46
CA ALA A 374 15.41 27.88 40.75
C ALA A 374 14.01 28.40 40.40
N SER A 375 13.50 28.07 39.21
CA SER A 375 12.17 28.48 38.75
C SER A 375 11.76 27.75 37.47
N LEU A 376 10.46 27.78 37.15
CA LEU A 376 9.93 27.22 35.90
C LEU A 376 10.50 27.92 34.64
N PRO A 377 10.63 29.25 34.57
CA PRO A 377 11.37 29.92 33.49
C PRO A 377 12.80 29.41 33.30
N PHE A 378 13.54 29.18 34.40
CA PHE A 378 14.91 28.66 34.32
C PHE A 378 14.95 27.21 33.81
N ALA A 379 13.96 26.39 34.20
CA ALA A 379 13.79 25.05 33.64
C ALA A 379 13.49 25.09 32.12
N ALA A 380 12.60 25.99 31.67
CA ALA A 380 12.31 26.18 30.25
C ALA A 380 13.55 26.66 29.47
N ALA A 381 14.28 27.64 29.99
CA ALA A 381 15.54 28.13 29.40
C ALA A 381 16.58 27.00 29.26
N THR A 382 16.70 26.15 30.28
CA THR A 382 17.61 25.00 30.27
C THR A 382 17.22 24.00 29.18
N MET A 383 15.94 23.67 29.03
CA MET A 383 15.46 22.82 27.93
C MET A 383 15.66 23.46 26.56
N GLY A 384 15.50 24.78 26.46
CA GLY A 384 15.83 25.54 25.27
C GLY A 384 17.31 25.43 24.88
N ALA A 385 18.20 25.59 25.86
CA ALA A 385 19.65 25.42 25.66
C ALA A 385 20.02 23.98 25.26
N ILE A 386 19.43 22.96 25.90
CA ILE A 386 19.60 21.55 25.51
C ILE A 386 19.18 21.33 24.05
N GLY A 387 18.04 21.91 23.64
CA GLY A 387 17.59 21.88 22.25
C GLY A 387 18.59 22.51 21.28
N LEU A 388 19.05 23.72 21.55
CA LEU A 388 20.01 24.43 20.68
C LEU A 388 21.37 23.71 20.61
N VAL A 389 21.87 23.16 21.73
CA VAL A 389 23.09 22.34 21.75
C VAL A 389 22.89 21.05 20.94
N GLY A 390 21.73 20.40 21.08
CA GLY A 390 21.38 19.23 20.26
C GLY A 390 21.30 19.55 18.77
N ALA A 391 20.83 20.75 18.40
CA ALA A 391 20.83 21.22 17.02
C ALA A 391 22.26 21.38 16.49
N LEU A 392 23.18 21.96 17.26
CA LEU A 392 24.61 21.99 16.91
C LEU A 392 25.18 20.58 16.74
N GLY A 393 24.77 19.65 17.60
CA GLY A 393 25.13 18.24 17.50
C GLY A 393 24.67 17.61 16.18
N PHE A 394 23.41 17.82 15.79
CA PHE A 394 22.90 17.36 14.50
C PHE A 394 23.62 18.00 13.31
N LEU A 395 23.85 19.32 13.35
CA LEU A 395 24.60 20.05 12.32
C LEU A 395 26.01 19.48 12.13
N ARG A 396 26.67 19.13 13.24
CA ARG A 396 28.04 18.65 13.25
C ARG A 396 28.18 17.19 12.87
N TRP A 397 27.28 16.32 13.30
CA TRP A 397 27.43 14.86 13.24
C TRP A 397 26.55 14.16 12.19
N ILE A 398 25.39 14.71 11.80
CA ILE A 398 24.60 14.13 10.70
C ILE A 398 25.43 14.06 9.41
N PRO A 399 26.13 15.13 8.96
CA PRO A 399 26.93 15.05 7.73
C PRO A 399 28.13 14.09 7.81
N GLN A 400 28.56 13.71 9.02
CA GLN A 400 29.68 12.80 9.21
C GLN A 400 29.27 11.33 9.21
N PHE A 401 28.11 11.02 9.78
CA PHE A 401 27.63 9.64 9.95
C PHE A 401 26.55 9.24 8.96
N VAL A 402 25.86 10.20 8.32
CA VAL A 402 24.80 9.96 7.33
C VAL A 402 25.29 10.47 5.96
N PRO A 403 25.50 9.59 4.96
CA PRO A 403 25.97 9.99 3.64
C PRO A 403 25.02 10.99 2.96
N ARG A 404 25.55 12.09 2.41
CA ARG A 404 24.77 13.03 1.59
C ARG A 404 24.51 12.45 0.20
N ALA A 405 23.25 12.36 -0.21
CA ALA A 405 22.92 12.27 -1.62
C ALA A 405 23.21 13.64 -2.26
N ARG A 406 24.31 13.75 -3.00
CA ARG A 406 24.64 14.96 -3.77
C ARG A 406 23.58 15.12 -4.87
N HIS A 407 22.70 16.11 -4.70
CA HIS A 407 21.93 16.66 -5.82
C HIS A 407 22.92 17.30 -6.80
N GLY A 408 23.01 16.77 -8.01
CA GLY A 408 23.79 17.36 -9.09
C GLY A 408 23.19 18.72 -9.48
N ARG A 409 23.81 19.80 -8.99
CA ARG A 409 23.64 21.12 -9.58
C ARG A 409 24.34 21.14 -10.92
N SER A 410 23.58 21.52 -11.94
CA SER A 410 24.02 21.96 -13.26
C SER A 410 24.84 23.24 -13.14
N GLU A 411 26.16 23.11 -13.03
CA GLU A 411 27.11 24.18 -13.34
C GLU A 411 28.28 23.53 -14.07
N ASP A 412 28.18 23.52 -15.40
CA ASP A 412 29.31 23.75 -16.31
C ASP A 412 28.70 24.15 -17.66
N GLU A 413 28.45 25.45 -17.78
CA GLU A 413 28.18 26.11 -19.04
C GLU A 413 29.49 26.16 -19.85
N PRO A 414 29.49 25.77 -21.14
CA PRO A 414 30.72 25.66 -21.92
C PRO A 414 31.28 27.04 -22.23
N ARG A 415 32.40 27.40 -21.60
CA ARG A 415 33.23 28.50 -22.07
C ARG A 415 33.87 28.11 -23.40
N SER A 416 33.47 28.86 -24.43
CA SER A 416 34.11 28.95 -25.74
C SER A 416 35.62 29.09 -25.61
N LEU A 417 36.36 28.07 -26.03
CA LEU A 417 37.75 28.20 -26.46
C LEU A 417 37.88 27.52 -27.81
N SER A 418 37.90 28.36 -28.83
CA SER A 418 38.57 28.13 -30.10
C SER A 418 39.91 27.44 -29.89
N CYS A 419 40.14 26.31 -30.56
CA CYS A 419 41.50 25.84 -30.77
C CYS A 419 41.66 25.37 -32.21
N GLU A 420 42.62 26.02 -32.85
CA GLU A 420 43.10 25.83 -34.20
C GLU A 420 43.60 24.41 -34.43
N ALA A 421 43.55 24.04 -35.71
CA ALA A 421 44.21 22.88 -36.27
C ALA A 421 45.69 22.80 -35.86
N ARG A 422 46.07 21.71 -35.17
CA ARG A 422 47.41 21.13 -35.29
C ARG A 422 47.28 19.62 -35.35
N GLY A 423 47.72 19.08 -36.49
CA GLY A 423 47.72 17.65 -36.77
C GLY A 423 48.65 16.88 -35.83
N VAL A 424 48.13 15.76 -35.36
CA VAL A 424 48.91 14.61 -34.90
C VAL A 424 48.29 13.40 -35.61
N PRO A 425 49.06 12.59 -36.35
CA PRO A 425 48.50 11.57 -37.23
C PRO A 425 47.96 10.41 -36.38
N VAL A 426 46.64 10.20 -36.43
CA VAL A 426 46.05 8.93 -36.01
C VAL A 426 46.37 7.92 -37.11
N MET A 427 47.34 7.05 -36.84
CA MET A 427 47.55 5.84 -37.63
C MET A 427 46.29 5.00 -37.55
N VAL A 428 45.45 5.12 -38.58
CA VAL A 428 44.45 4.11 -38.94
C VAL A 428 45.24 2.89 -39.38
N THR A 429 45.48 1.97 -38.45
CA THR A 429 45.82 0.60 -38.80
C THR A 429 44.50 -0.09 -39.10
N THR A 430 44.18 -0.16 -40.39
CA THR A 430 43.27 -1.17 -40.95
C THR A 430 43.86 -2.54 -40.66
N SER A 431 43.51 -3.10 -39.51
CA SER A 431 43.49 -4.54 -39.30
C SER A 431 42.03 -4.94 -39.33
N GLU A 432 41.60 -5.41 -40.50
CA GLU A 432 40.52 -6.39 -40.60
C GLU A 432 40.90 -7.57 -39.68
N ARG A 433 40.46 -7.50 -38.43
CA ARG A 433 40.20 -8.71 -37.65
C ARG A 433 38.73 -9.03 -37.86
N THR A 434 38.46 -9.78 -38.92
CA THR A 434 37.44 -10.82 -38.90
C THR A 434 37.81 -11.82 -37.81
N ALA A 435 37.68 -11.41 -36.55
CA ALA A 435 37.68 -12.34 -35.44
C ALA A 435 36.31 -13.03 -35.48
N GLU A 436 36.31 -14.32 -35.81
CA GLU A 436 35.20 -15.20 -35.46
C GLU A 436 34.77 -14.89 -34.01
N PRO A 437 33.46 -14.70 -33.73
CA PRO A 437 33.00 -14.49 -32.38
C PRO A 437 33.48 -15.67 -31.53
N SER A 438 34.11 -15.35 -30.40
CA SER A 438 34.83 -16.30 -29.56
C SER A 438 33.95 -17.51 -29.21
N THR A 439 34.18 -18.63 -29.89
CA THR A 439 33.55 -19.92 -29.60
C THR A 439 33.96 -20.50 -28.23
N GLY A 440 34.87 -19.84 -27.50
CA GLY A 440 35.38 -20.27 -26.19
C GLY A 440 34.31 -20.31 -25.10
N LEU A 441 33.73 -19.16 -24.73
CA LEU A 441 32.75 -19.07 -23.63
C LEU A 441 31.51 -19.95 -23.86
N GLN A 442 31.02 -20.03 -25.09
CA GLN A 442 29.89 -20.91 -25.39
C GLN A 442 30.26 -22.40 -25.19
N LYS A 443 31.46 -22.83 -25.61
CA LYS A 443 31.95 -24.19 -25.39
C LYS A 443 32.22 -24.49 -23.92
N GLU A 444 32.46 -23.47 -23.11
CA GLU A 444 32.60 -23.63 -21.66
C GLU A 444 31.25 -23.89 -21.00
N PHE A 445 30.22 -23.09 -21.31
CA PHE A 445 28.89 -23.21 -20.68
C PHE A 445 28.00 -24.33 -21.25
N LEU A 446 28.15 -24.67 -22.53
CA LEU A 446 27.30 -25.65 -23.21
C LEU A 446 28.07 -26.94 -23.53
N SER A 447 27.44 -28.08 -23.26
CA SER A 447 27.97 -29.42 -23.59
C SER A 447 27.79 -29.83 -25.06
N GLY A 448 27.12 -29.00 -25.88
CA GLY A 448 26.78 -29.28 -27.29
C GLY A 448 26.58 -27.98 -28.08
N SER A 449 26.01 -28.05 -29.30
CA SER A 449 25.66 -26.83 -30.03
C SER A 449 24.54 -26.07 -29.32
N TRP A 450 24.36 -24.79 -29.66
CA TRP A 450 23.29 -23.97 -29.07
C TRP A 450 21.92 -24.59 -29.35
N GLU A 451 21.73 -25.02 -30.59
CA GLU A 451 20.52 -25.65 -31.08
C GLU A 451 20.26 -26.98 -30.35
N ASP A 452 21.29 -27.83 -30.20
CA ASP A 452 21.14 -29.11 -29.49
C ASP A 452 20.70 -28.91 -28.04
N VAL A 453 21.30 -27.95 -27.32
CA VAL A 453 20.93 -27.68 -25.93
C VAL A 453 19.56 -27.04 -25.85
N ARG A 454 19.23 -26.09 -26.73
CA ARG A 454 17.93 -25.42 -26.76
C ARG A 454 16.81 -26.42 -27.02
N ASP A 455 17.00 -27.29 -28.00
CA ASP A 455 15.97 -28.23 -28.45
C ASP A 455 15.91 -29.49 -27.57
N SER A 456 16.85 -29.67 -26.62
CA SER A 456 16.81 -30.75 -25.63
C SER A 456 15.77 -30.56 -24.51
N GLY A 457 15.24 -29.35 -24.35
CA GLY A 457 14.27 -29.02 -23.31
C GLY A 457 12.82 -29.15 -23.74
N LEU A 458 11.91 -28.75 -22.85
CA LEU A 458 10.50 -28.62 -23.18
C LEU A 458 10.34 -27.56 -24.28
N ALA A 459 9.65 -27.90 -25.37
CA ALA A 459 9.35 -26.95 -26.44
C ALA A 459 8.30 -25.92 -25.98
N PRO A 460 8.45 -24.64 -26.36
CA PRO A 460 7.42 -23.63 -26.10
C PRO A 460 6.14 -23.93 -26.90
N ARG A 461 4.99 -23.51 -26.36
CA ARG A 461 3.68 -23.65 -27.00
C ARG A 461 3.58 -22.78 -28.26
N VAL A 462 4.02 -21.54 -28.15
CA VAL A 462 4.08 -20.58 -29.27
C VAL A 462 5.45 -19.92 -29.26
N VAL A 463 6.11 -19.92 -30.41
CA VAL A 463 7.40 -19.24 -30.59
C VAL A 463 7.48 -18.66 -32.00
N SER A 464 7.90 -17.40 -32.11
CA SER A 464 8.20 -16.79 -33.41
C SER A 464 9.48 -17.38 -34.00
N GLU A 465 9.70 -17.20 -35.32
CA GLU A 465 10.88 -17.73 -36.00
C GLU A 465 12.20 -17.36 -35.27
N ASN A 466 12.96 -18.40 -34.89
CA ASN A 466 14.20 -18.23 -34.13
C ASN A 466 15.27 -17.62 -35.03
N ARG A 467 15.69 -16.38 -34.70
CA ARG A 467 16.85 -15.75 -35.36
C ARG A 467 18.06 -15.87 -34.46
N SER A 468 19.01 -16.71 -34.85
CA SER A 468 20.28 -16.84 -34.15
C SER A 468 21.21 -15.68 -34.51
N ASP A 469 21.50 -14.80 -33.56
CA ASP A 469 22.57 -13.80 -33.70
C ASP A 469 23.76 -14.16 -32.78
N PRO A 470 24.98 -14.36 -33.33
CA PRO A 470 26.17 -14.66 -32.54
C PRO A 470 26.45 -13.64 -31.42
N LEU A 471 26.16 -12.35 -31.63
CA LEU A 471 26.32 -11.32 -30.62
C LEU A 471 25.39 -11.57 -29.43
N HIS A 472 24.13 -11.93 -29.70
CA HIS A 472 23.14 -12.16 -28.65
C HIS A 472 23.46 -13.44 -27.85
N ARG A 473 23.97 -14.48 -28.51
CA ARG A 473 24.48 -15.69 -27.85
C ARG A 473 25.63 -15.36 -26.92
N GLN A 474 26.61 -14.60 -27.40
CA GLN A 474 27.75 -14.17 -26.60
C GLN A 474 27.33 -13.29 -25.41
N ALA A 475 26.35 -12.40 -25.62
CA ALA A 475 25.82 -11.53 -24.58
C ALA A 475 25.22 -12.31 -23.40
N LEU A 476 24.53 -13.44 -23.65
CA LEU A 476 24.04 -14.28 -22.56
C LEU A 476 25.18 -14.74 -21.64
N PHE A 477 26.23 -15.33 -22.22
CA PHE A 477 27.33 -15.90 -21.44
C PHE A 477 28.19 -14.84 -20.75
N GLU A 478 28.46 -13.71 -21.42
CA GLU A 478 29.17 -12.60 -20.78
C GLU A 478 28.39 -12.05 -19.59
N GLY A 479 27.07 -11.89 -19.75
CA GLY A 479 26.18 -11.48 -18.67
C GLY A 479 26.08 -12.46 -17.52
N LEU A 480 25.98 -13.76 -17.80
CA LEU A 480 25.99 -14.81 -16.78
C LEU A 480 27.28 -14.75 -15.96
N ARG A 481 28.44 -14.61 -16.63
CA ARG A 481 29.74 -14.45 -15.97
C ARG A 481 29.77 -13.20 -15.09
N MET A 482 29.26 -12.08 -15.59
CA MET A 482 29.15 -10.83 -14.81
C MET A 482 28.28 -11.01 -13.56
N MET A 483 27.24 -11.83 -13.64
CA MET A 483 26.37 -12.19 -12.52
C MET A 483 26.94 -13.30 -11.62
N GLY A 484 28.20 -13.70 -11.80
CA GLY A 484 28.86 -14.71 -10.99
C GLY A 484 28.45 -16.15 -11.29
N HIS A 485 27.78 -16.39 -12.42
CA HIS A 485 27.51 -17.73 -12.93
C HIS A 485 28.68 -18.19 -13.78
N TYR A 486 29.33 -19.28 -13.36
CA TYR A 486 30.48 -19.87 -14.05
C TYR A 486 30.17 -21.30 -14.49
N PRO A 487 30.73 -21.78 -15.61
CA PRO A 487 30.44 -23.11 -16.17
C PRO A 487 30.60 -24.27 -15.18
N GLU A 488 31.59 -24.19 -14.30
CA GLU A 488 31.87 -25.23 -13.30
C GLU A 488 30.82 -25.32 -12.19
N GLN A 489 29.99 -24.29 -12.02
CA GLN A 489 29.06 -24.14 -10.89
C GLN A 489 27.61 -23.86 -11.32
N SER A 490 27.41 -23.47 -12.58
CA SER A 490 26.13 -23.00 -13.11
C SER A 490 25.84 -23.66 -14.44
N ARG A 491 24.69 -24.34 -14.50
CA ARG A 491 24.16 -24.94 -15.72
C ARG A 491 23.29 -23.92 -16.46
N VAL A 492 23.42 -23.87 -17.78
CA VAL A 492 22.51 -23.15 -18.67
C VAL A 492 21.40 -24.08 -19.11
N PHE A 493 20.15 -23.61 -18.99
CA PHE A 493 18.97 -24.40 -19.28
C PHE A 493 18.36 -24.09 -20.66
N PRO A 494 17.72 -25.07 -21.32
CA PRO A 494 17.21 -24.92 -22.68
C PRO A 494 16.28 -23.71 -22.88
N GLN A 495 15.38 -23.45 -21.92
CA GLN A 495 14.45 -22.32 -21.99
C GLN A 495 15.14 -20.96 -21.98
N GLN A 496 16.36 -20.85 -21.43
CA GLN A 496 17.13 -19.62 -21.45
C GLN A 496 17.62 -19.28 -22.86
N LEU A 497 17.94 -20.32 -23.65
CA LEU A 497 18.35 -20.18 -25.04
C LEU A 497 17.18 -19.75 -25.93
N HIS A 498 15.98 -20.30 -25.70
CA HIS A 498 14.75 -19.85 -26.35
C HIS A 498 14.44 -18.37 -26.06
N ILE A 499 14.62 -17.92 -24.81
CA ILE A 499 14.44 -16.50 -24.44
C ILE A 499 15.38 -15.61 -25.27
N VAL A 500 16.66 -15.98 -25.39
CA VAL A 500 17.63 -15.19 -26.13
C VAL A 500 17.37 -15.21 -27.64
N ASP A 501 16.97 -16.35 -28.21
CA ASP A 501 16.59 -16.43 -29.63
C ASP A 501 15.36 -15.54 -29.93
N CYS A 502 14.38 -15.46 -29.02
CA CYS A 502 13.23 -14.55 -29.13
C CYS A 502 13.67 -13.07 -29.13
N LEU A 503 14.60 -12.70 -28.25
CA LEU A 503 15.17 -11.34 -28.15
C LEU A 503 16.04 -10.96 -29.36
N SER A 504 16.47 -11.94 -30.15
CA SER A 504 17.35 -11.78 -31.31
C SER A 504 16.59 -11.60 -32.63
N SER A 505 15.26 -11.57 -32.59
CA SER A 505 14.37 -11.52 -33.75
C SER A 505 14.45 -10.23 -34.59
N ASN A 506 15.15 -9.19 -34.11
CA ASN A 506 15.20 -7.85 -34.71
C ASN A 506 13.82 -7.21 -34.96
N ARG A 507 12.84 -7.58 -34.13
CA ARG A 507 11.49 -7.00 -34.12
C ARG A 507 11.38 -5.89 -33.08
N ARG A 508 10.38 -5.02 -33.22
CA ARG A 508 10.17 -3.89 -32.30
C ARG A 508 9.75 -4.36 -30.91
N HIS A 509 8.96 -5.43 -30.83
CA HIS A 509 8.45 -5.98 -29.58
C HIS A 509 8.92 -7.42 -29.39
N SER A 510 9.29 -7.77 -28.16
CA SER A 510 9.48 -9.16 -27.72
C SER A 510 8.60 -9.44 -26.51
N VAL A 511 7.69 -10.39 -26.66
CA VAL A 511 6.67 -10.73 -25.67
C VAL A 511 6.97 -12.13 -25.14
N ILE A 512 7.30 -12.22 -23.86
CA ILE A 512 7.87 -13.43 -23.25
C ILE A 512 7.03 -13.81 -22.03
N ILE A 513 6.22 -14.85 -22.14
CA ILE A 513 5.49 -15.43 -21.03
C ILE A 513 6.09 -16.79 -20.65
N VAL A 514 6.55 -16.87 -19.41
CA VAL A 514 7.15 -18.09 -18.85
C VAL A 514 6.68 -18.23 -17.41
N PRO A 515 6.27 -19.45 -16.97
CA PRO A 515 5.88 -19.71 -15.59
C PRO A 515 6.93 -19.29 -14.57
N ARG A 516 6.47 -19.08 -13.34
CA ARG A 516 7.31 -18.67 -12.21
C ARG A 516 8.42 -19.70 -11.96
N GLN A 517 9.56 -19.25 -11.42
CA GLN A 517 10.71 -20.12 -11.10
C GLN A 517 11.35 -20.85 -12.31
N ALA A 518 11.19 -20.31 -13.54
CA ALA A 518 11.81 -20.86 -14.75
C ALA A 518 13.04 -20.08 -15.26
N GLY A 519 13.51 -19.08 -14.53
CA GLY A 519 14.75 -18.33 -14.86
C GLY A 519 14.58 -17.16 -15.84
N LYS A 520 13.35 -16.72 -16.14
CA LYS A 520 13.03 -15.63 -17.09
C LYS A 520 13.78 -14.32 -16.80
N THR A 521 13.55 -13.72 -15.64
CA THR A 521 14.12 -12.42 -15.25
C THR A 521 15.64 -12.47 -15.19
N THR A 522 16.23 -13.54 -14.63
CA THR A 522 17.68 -13.72 -14.59
C THR A 522 18.29 -13.80 -15.98
N THR A 523 17.64 -14.52 -16.91
CA THR A 523 18.13 -14.68 -18.29
C THR A 523 18.12 -13.37 -19.06
N ILE A 524 17.01 -12.61 -19.01
CA ILE A 524 16.90 -11.32 -19.71
C ILE A 524 17.89 -10.32 -19.11
N MET A 525 18.06 -10.28 -17.78
CA MET A 525 19.04 -9.42 -17.13
C MET A 525 20.48 -9.77 -17.51
N ALA A 526 20.85 -11.06 -17.49
CA ALA A 526 22.16 -11.50 -17.95
C ALA A 526 22.41 -11.06 -19.39
N TRP A 527 21.47 -11.36 -20.30
CA TRP A 527 21.57 -10.93 -21.69
C TRP A 527 21.74 -9.40 -21.82
N LEU A 528 20.98 -8.58 -21.07
CA LEU A 528 21.13 -7.12 -21.09
C LEU A 528 22.49 -6.63 -20.59
N LEU A 529 23.03 -7.23 -19.53
CA LEU A 529 24.37 -6.89 -19.02
C LEU A 529 25.45 -7.21 -20.06
N GLY A 530 25.37 -8.38 -20.69
CA GLY A 530 26.29 -8.74 -21.77
C GLY A 530 26.13 -7.86 -23.00
N MET A 531 24.91 -7.50 -23.39
CA MET A 531 24.66 -6.56 -24.48
C MET A 531 25.26 -5.20 -24.19
N CYS A 532 25.10 -4.67 -22.97
CA CYS A 532 25.75 -3.42 -22.57
C CYS A 532 27.28 -3.52 -22.57
N SER A 533 27.84 -4.67 -22.20
CA SER A 533 29.29 -4.92 -22.23
C SER A 533 29.84 -5.00 -23.66
N LEU A 534 29.13 -5.69 -24.56
CA LEU A 534 29.60 -5.99 -25.92
C LEU A 534 29.25 -4.92 -26.96
N LYS A 535 28.16 -4.17 -26.78
CA LYS A 535 27.66 -3.18 -27.74
C LYS A 535 27.88 -1.75 -27.19
N PRO A 536 28.86 -0.99 -27.71
CA PRO A 536 29.15 0.37 -27.23
C PRO A 536 27.97 1.34 -27.39
N GLY A 537 27.77 2.22 -26.39
CA GLY A 537 26.79 3.30 -26.42
C GLY A 537 25.31 2.88 -26.23
N LEU A 538 25.04 1.62 -25.89
CA LEU A 538 23.69 1.07 -25.73
C LEU A 538 22.98 1.67 -24.51
N GLN A 539 21.76 2.18 -24.70
CA GLN A 539 20.94 2.79 -23.64
C GLN A 539 19.76 1.87 -23.30
N VAL A 540 19.76 1.33 -22.08
CA VAL A 540 18.79 0.35 -21.59
C VAL A 540 18.06 0.89 -20.36
N ALA A 541 16.73 0.78 -20.34
CA ALA A 541 15.92 1.07 -19.16
C ALA A 541 15.02 -0.11 -18.77
N LEU A 542 15.05 -0.45 -17.48
CA LEU A 542 14.27 -1.49 -16.82
C LEU A 542 13.13 -0.89 -16.01
N SER A 543 11.90 -1.37 -16.22
CA SER A 543 10.71 -1.07 -15.43
C SER A 543 10.04 -2.36 -14.96
N SER A 544 9.15 -2.25 -13.97
CA SER A 544 8.27 -3.35 -13.53
C SER A 544 6.80 -2.94 -13.57
N GLY A 545 5.94 -3.89 -13.97
CA GLY A 545 4.50 -3.72 -13.98
C GLY A 545 3.89 -3.61 -12.57
N GLU A 546 4.54 -4.15 -11.55
CA GLU A 546 4.07 -4.06 -10.16
C GLU A 546 4.38 -2.69 -9.52
N THR A 547 5.55 -2.54 -8.88
CA THR A 547 5.95 -1.31 -8.19
C THR A 547 7.40 -0.94 -8.52
N GLY A 548 7.63 0.36 -8.73
CA GLY A 548 8.98 0.89 -8.94
C GLY A 548 9.94 0.62 -7.77
N LYS A 549 9.41 0.44 -6.55
CA LYS A 549 10.23 0.11 -5.36
C LYS A 549 10.74 -1.33 -5.39
N ALA A 550 9.88 -2.29 -5.76
CA ALA A 550 10.26 -3.70 -5.80
C ALA A 550 11.38 -3.96 -6.82
N ILE A 551 11.26 -3.41 -8.03
CA ILE A 551 12.28 -3.60 -9.08
C ILE A 551 13.61 -2.91 -8.76
N ARG A 552 13.58 -1.74 -8.11
CA ARG A 552 14.81 -1.07 -7.63
C ARG A 552 15.50 -1.89 -6.55
N LEU A 553 14.73 -2.39 -5.58
CA LEU A 553 15.28 -3.25 -4.53
C LEU A 553 15.87 -4.53 -5.11
N TRP A 554 15.15 -5.19 -6.03
CA TRP A 554 15.63 -6.37 -6.73
C TRP A 554 16.93 -6.08 -7.51
N PHE A 555 16.97 -4.98 -8.28
CA PHE A 555 18.15 -4.59 -9.04
C PHE A 555 19.37 -4.31 -8.14
N VAL A 556 19.17 -3.65 -6.99
CA VAL A 556 20.26 -3.40 -6.04
C VAL A 556 20.80 -4.72 -5.47
N LEU A 557 19.91 -5.58 -4.97
CA LEU A 557 20.30 -6.80 -4.25
C LEU A 557 20.85 -7.90 -5.17
N TYR A 558 20.23 -8.10 -6.34
CA TYR A 558 20.53 -9.24 -7.21
C TYR A 558 21.38 -8.89 -8.42
N VAL A 559 21.61 -7.60 -8.70
CA VAL A 559 22.47 -7.16 -9.82
C VAL A 559 23.63 -6.32 -9.31
N LEU A 560 23.37 -5.19 -8.65
CA LEU A 560 24.43 -4.26 -8.27
C LEU A 560 25.33 -4.80 -7.14
N ASP A 561 24.77 -5.54 -6.18
CA ASP A 561 25.57 -6.19 -5.13
C ASP A 561 26.40 -7.34 -5.72
N VAL A 562 25.81 -8.16 -6.60
CA VAL A 562 26.53 -9.24 -7.30
C VAL A 562 27.68 -8.69 -8.14
N LEU A 563 27.44 -7.66 -8.96
CA LEU A 563 28.49 -7.04 -9.78
C LEU A 563 29.60 -6.43 -8.92
N ARG A 564 29.27 -5.86 -7.77
CA ARG A 564 30.28 -5.33 -6.84
C ARG A 564 31.09 -6.47 -6.23
N ASP A 565 30.47 -7.60 -5.90
CA ASP A 565 31.16 -8.71 -5.27
C ASP A 565 32.06 -9.46 -6.28
N GLN A 566 31.63 -9.58 -7.54
CA GLN A 566 32.43 -10.13 -8.65
C GLN A 566 33.53 -9.16 -9.12
N TYR A 567 33.27 -7.85 -9.08
CA TYR A 567 34.21 -6.79 -9.45
C TYR A 567 34.40 -5.80 -8.29
N PRO A 568 35.17 -6.21 -7.25
CA PRO A 568 35.27 -5.48 -5.98
C PRO A 568 36.07 -4.18 -6.09
N ASP A 569 37.03 -4.12 -7.01
CA ASP A 569 37.88 -2.96 -7.24
C ASP A 569 37.21 -1.97 -8.21
N PRO A 570 36.81 -0.77 -7.75
CA PRO A 570 36.16 0.23 -8.59
C PRO A 570 37.04 0.81 -9.69
N ASP A 571 38.37 0.76 -9.52
CA ASP A 571 39.32 1.41 -10.43
C ASP A 571 39.68 0.51 -11.63
N THR A 572 39.46 -0.80 -11.52
CA THR A 572 39.82 -1.78 -12.55
C THR A 572 38.63 -2.43 -13.25
N ARG A 573 37.42 -2.28 -12.71
CA ARG A 573 36.22 -2.89 -13.30
C ARG A 573 35.72 -2.09 -14.52
N PRO A 574 35.16 -2.76 -15.55
CA PRO A 574 34.81 -2.13 -16.84
C PRO A 574 33.50 -1.30 -16.83
N PHE A 575 33.01 -0.96 -15.64
CA PHE A 575 31.77 -0.23 -15.45
C PHE A 575 31.71 0.47 -14.08
N LYS A 576 30.98 1.57 -14.03
CA LYS A 576 30.65 2.31 -12.84
C LYS A 576 29.24 1.98 -12.37
N ILE A 577 29.14 1.55 -11.11
CA ILE A 577 27.86 1.34 -10.43
C ILE A 577 27.43 2.65 -9.76
N VAL A 578 26.22 3.12 -10.05
CA VAL A 578 25.60 4.29 -9.42
C VAL A 578 24.39 3.84 -8.61
N ARG A 579 24.37 4.18 -7.31
CA ARG A 579 23.31 3.83 -6.35
C ARG A 579 22.58 5.06 -5.78
N GLU A 580 22.45 6.10 -6.60
CA GLU A 580 21.66 7.27 -6.22
C GLU A 580 20.20 6.85 -6.05
N HIS A 581 19.57 7.23 -4.94
CA HIS A 581 18.18 6.85 -4.65
C HIS A 581 17.27 7.42 -5.76
N GLY A 582 16.63 6.53 -6.53
CA GLY A 582 15.80 6.95 -7.67
C GLY A 582 16.54 7.01 -9.02
N GLY A 583 17.85 6.77 -9.05
CA GLY A 583 18.71 6.82 -10.24
C GLY A 583 19.69 5.65 -10.34
N GLU A 584 19.36 4.49 -9.76
CA GLU A 584 20.20 3.30 -9.77
C GLU A 584 20.50 2.87 -11.22
N ARG A 585 21.79 2.77 -11.56
CA ARG A 585 22.24 2.43 -12.92
C ARG A 585 23.66 1.88 -12.94
N ILE A 586 24.00 1.27 -14.07
CA ILE A 586 25.33 0.81 -14.44
C ILE A 586 25.76 1.63 -15.67
N GLU A 587 26.93 2.25 -15.61
CA GLU A 587 27.55 2.97 -16.73
C GLU A 587 28.80 2.21 -17.16
N PHE A 588 28.82 1.65 -18.36
CA PHE A 588 29.95 0.90 -18.89
C PHE A 588 30.98 1.84 -19.54
N ASP A 589 32.26 1.43 -19.54
CA ASP A 589 33.34 2.24 -20.09
C ASP A 589 33.20 2.49 -21.60
N ASN A 590 32.49 1.60 -22.29
CA ASN A 590 32.14 1.73 -23.70
C ASN A 590 30.97 2.71 -23.97
N GLY A 591 30.49 3.43 -22.95
CA GLY A 591 29.41 4.41 -23.03
C GLY A 591 27.99 3.84 -22.89
N SER A 592 27.86 2.51 -22.75
CA SER A 592 26.56 1.87 -22.52
C SER A 592 26.03 2.12 -21.11
N ARG A 593 24.70 2.15 -20.96
CA ARG A 593 24.04 2.42 -19.68
C ARG A 593 22.82 1.52 -19.49
N LEU A 594 22.69 0.97 -18.29
CA LEU A 594 21.51 0.23 -17.86
C LEU A 594 20.98 0.86 -16.57
N LEU A 595 19.75 1.37 -16.57
CA LEU A 595 19.13 1.98 -15.39
C LEU A 595 17.78 1.36 -15.05
N VAL A 596 17.34 1.63 -13.81
CA VAL A 596 15.99 1.32 -13.37
C VAL A 596 15.10 2.55 -13.48
N ALA A 597 14.09 2.47 -14.35
CA ALA A 597 12.98 3.40 -14.47
C ALA A 597 11.81 2.91 -13.60
N GLY A 598 11.74 3.42 -12.36
CA GLY A 598 10.69 3.03 -11.41
C GLY A 598 9.32 3.64 -11.71
N THR A 599 9.27 4.73 -12.49
CA THR A 599 8.04 5.41 -12.92
C THR A 599 8.10 5.76 -14.41
N GLU A 600 6.95 5.99 -15.04
CA GLU A 600 6.87 6.45 -16.44
C GLU A 600 7.56 7.82 -16.65
N ALA A 601 7.62 8.66 -15.61
CA ALA A 601 8.33 9.93 -15.66
C ALA A 601 9.85 9.76 -15.81
N ASP A 602 10.42 8.67 -15.30
CA ASP A 602 11.87 8.39 -15.36
C ASP A 602 12.35 8.16 -16.80
N LEU A 603 11.43 7.77 -17.70
CA LEU A 603 11.65 7.57 -19.13
C LEU A 603 11.65 8.89 -19.91
N ARG A 604 10.94 9.92 -19.45
CA ARG A 604 10.78 11.20 -20.17
C ARG A 604 12.09 11.97 -20.23
N GLY A 605 12.31 12.65 -21.35
CA GLY A 605 13.51 13.47 -21.57
C GLY A 605 14.79 12.69 -21.87
N LYS A 606 14.70 11.37 -22.06
CA LYS A 606 15.80 10.48 -22.42
C LYS A 606 15.41 9.62 -23.62
N THR A 607 16.38 8.95 -24.22
CA THR A 607 16.17 8.07 -25.38
C THR A 607 16.74 6.69 -25.09
N TRP A 608 16.00 5.64 -25.46
CA TRP A 608 16.32 4.25 -25.12
C TRP A 608 16.46 3.39 -26.37
N ASP A 609 17.47 2.53 -26.42
CA ASP A 609 17.59 1.48 -27.43
C ASP A 609 16.74 0.28 -27.03
N ILE A 610 16.84 -0.13 -25.76
CA ILE A 610 16.09 -1.26 -25.21
C ILE A 610 15.29 -0.80 -23.99
N LEU A 611 14.00 -1.09 -24.01
CA LEU A 611 13.11 -0.93 -22.87
C LEU A 611 12.63 -2.30 -22.43
N TRP A 612 12.77 -2.61 -21.14
CA TRP A 612 12.28 -3.86 -20.58
C TRP A 612 11.27 -3.58 -19.48
N LEU A 613 10.05 -4.06 -19.68
CA LEU A 613 9.00 -4.09 -18.66
C LEU A 613 8.82 -5.53 -18.18
N ASP A 614 9.36 -5.83 -17.00
CA ASP A 614 9.15 -7.12 -16.34
C ASP A 614 7.89 -7.13 -15.47
N GLU A 615 7.35 -8.31 -15.21
CA GLU A 615 6.05 -8.49 -14.55
C GLU A 615 4.94 -7.61 -15.18
N ALA A 616 4.93 -7.53 -16.51
CA ALA A 616 4.05 -6.65 -17.28
C ALA A 616 2.55 -6.91 -17.01
N GLN A 617 2.20 -8.14 -16.62
CA GLN A 617 0.83 -8.53 -16.25
C GLN A 617 0.31 -7.84 -14.98
N GLY A 618 1.21 -7.37 -14.10
CA GLY A 618 0.85 -6.67 -12.86
C GLY A 618 0.48 -5.20 -13.07
N MET A 619 0.63 -4.67 -14.29
CA MET A 619 0.39 -3.28 -14.59
C MET A 619 -1.09 -3.00 -14.83
N ALA A 620 -1.67 -2.08 -14.04
CA ALA A 620 -3.04 -1.62 -14.24
C ALA A 620 -3.21 -0.89 -15.59
N ASP A 621 -4.36 -1.06 -16.24
CA ASP A 621 -4.63 -0.58 -17.61
C ASP A 621 -4.36 0.93 -17.82
N THR A 622 -4.84 1.77 -16.91
CA THR A 622 -4.60 3.23 -16.96
C THR A 622 -3.12 3.61 -16.83
N ARG A 623 -2.31 2.78 -16.15
CA ARG A 623 -0.86 2.94 -16.06
C ARG A 623 -0.17 2.36 -17.29
N ALA A 624 -0.65 1.23 -17.82
CA ALA A 624 -0.16 0.64 -19.05
C ALA A 624 -0.22 1.65 -20.20
N THR A 625 -1.40 2.21 -20.44
CA THR A 625 -1.62 3.21 -21.49
C THR A 625 -0.65 4.40 -21.37
N ARG A 626 -0.50 4.95 -20.16
CA ARG A 626 0.44 6.05 -19.90
C ARG A 626 1.90 5.65 -20.10
N TRP A 627 2.28 4.47 -19.65
CA TRP A 627 3.64 3.95 -19.81
C TRP A 627 3.99 3.77 -21.29
N PHE A 628 3.15 3.09 -22.09
CA PHE A 628 3.40 2.90 -23.53
C PHE A 628 3.39 4.21 -24.31
N SER A 629 2.47 5.14 -23.98
CA SER A 629 2.44 6.47 -24.59
C SER A 629 3.70 7.29 -24.31
N THR A 630 4.40 6.99 -23.21
CA THR A 630 5.65 7.64 -22.82
C THR A 630 6.87 6.91 -23.37
N ALA A 631 6.88 5.57 -23.32
CA ALA A 631 7.96 4.70 -23.73
C ALA A 631 8.20 4.74 -25.24
N ARG A 632 7.17 4.51 -26.07
CA ARG A 632 7.33 4.37 -27.52
C ARG A 632 8.01 5.58 -28.20
N PRO A 633 7.64 6.85 -27.88
CA PRO A 633 8.31 8.01 -28.48
C PRO A 633 9.80 8.12 -28.17
N THR A 634 10.25 7.66 -26.99
CA THR A 634 11.66 7.78 -26.56
C THR A 634 12.61 6.92 -27.41
N GLN A 635 12.08 5.91 -28.12
CA GLN A 635 12.87 5.02 -28.97
C GLN A 635 12.95 5.50 -30.43
N ASN A 636 12.02 6.35 -30.88
CA ASN A 636 11.90 6.72 -32.30
C ASN A 636 13.17 7.40 -32.86
N THR A 637 13.92 8.11 -32.02
CA THR A 637 15.16 8.80 -32.43
C THR A 637 16.42 7.91 -32.34
N ARG A 638 16.26 6.63 -31.97
CA ARG A 638 17.35 5.65 -31.78
C ARG A 638 17.45 4.60 -32.88
N PHE A 639 16.44 4.50 -33.75
CA PHE A 639 16.43 3.58 -34.87
C PHE A 639 17.70 3.69 -35.73
N GLY A 640 18.36 2.55 -35.98
CA GLY A 640 19.59 2.46 -36.78
C GLY A 640 20.83 3.13 -36.18
N LYS A 641 20.81 3.62 -34.93
CA LYS A 641 21.96 4.31 -34.33
C LYS A 641 22.94 3.38 -33.62
N VAL A 642 22.43 2.52 -32.74
CA VAL A 642 23.24 1.57 -31.95
C VAL A 642 22.82 0.15 -32.27
N ILE A 643 21.52 -0.12 -32.27
CA ILE A 643 20.92 -1.35 -32.77
C ILE A 643 19.99 -1.03 -33.93
N ASP A 644 19.81 -1.99 -34.84
CA ASP A 644 19.03 -1.79 -36.07
C ASP A 644 17.59 -1.41 -35.73
N MET A 645 16.96 -2.19 -34.85
CA MET A 645 15.61 -1.94 -34.36
C MET A 645 15.60 -1.72 -32.84
N PRO A 646 15.09 -0.58 -32.33
CA PRO A 646 14.86 -0.37 -30.91
C PRO A 646 13.86 -1.41 -30.38
N LEU A 647 14.20 -2.01 -29.24
CA LEU A 647 13.51 -3.19 -28.72
C LEU A 647 12.69 -2.84 -27.48
N LEU A 648 11.43 -3.27 -27.45
CA LEU A 648 10.55 -3.22 -26.29
C LEU A 648 10.21 -4.64 -25.81
N ILE A 649 10.73 -5.01 -24.64
CA ILE A 649 10.58 -6.33 -24.05
C ILE A 649 9.45 -6.27 -23.03
N LEU A 650 8.44 -7.12 -23.21
CA LEU A 650 7.37 -7.36 -22.25
C LEU A 650 7.52 -8.78 -21.72
N SER A 651 7.78 -8.93 -20.43
CA SER A 651 7.90 -10.26 -19.81
C SER A 651 7.06 -10.40 -18.56
N GLY A 652 6.59 -11.62 -18.29
CA GLY A 652 5.68 -11.86 -17.18
C GLY A 652 5.29 -13.32 -17.01
N THR A 653 4.47 -13.59 -15.99
CA THR A 653 3.57 -14.75 -15.97
C THR A 653 2.19 -14.26 -16.41
N ALA A 654 1.15 -15.10 -16.29
CA ALA A 654 -0.20 -14.64 -16.58
C ALA A 654 -0.77 -13.73 -15.49
N GLY A 655 -1.64 -12.81 -15.90
CA GLY A 655 -2.29 -11.82 -15.06
C GLY A 655 -3.73 -12.17 -14.68
N LYS A 656 -4.34 -11.30 -13.86
CA LYS A 656 -5.71 -11.45 -13.32
C LYS A 656 -6.84 -11.16 -14.31
N GLN A 657 -6.52 -10.61 -15.47
CA GLN A 657 -7.49 -10.27 -16.49
C GLN A 657 -6.85 -10.27 -17.87
N ARG A 658 -7.63 -10.65 -18.89
CA ARG A 658 -7.27 -10.54 -20.31
C ARG A 658 -7.55 -9.14 -20.84
N ALA A 659 -8.77 -8.66 -20.63
CA ALA A 659 -9.21 -7.35 -21.12
C ALA A 659 -8.39 -6.21 -20.47
N GLY A 660 -7.87 -5.31 -21.32
CA GLY A 660 -7.06 -4.16 -20.88
C GLY A 660 -5.71 -4.55 -20.27
N ASN A 661 -5.25 -5.79 -20.47
CA ASN A 661 -3.94 -6.22 -20.00
C ASN A 661 -2.93 -6.15 -21.15
N ALA A 662 -1.98 -5.23 -21.05
CA ALA A 662 -1.03 -5.00 -22.12
C ALA A 662 -0.11 -6.19 -22.44
N LEU A 663 0.15 -7.09 -21.47
CA LEU A 663 0.89 -8.32 -21.78
C LEU A 663 0.01 -9.27 -22.60
N TRP A 664 -1.27 -9.39 -22.27
CA TRP A 664 -2.23 -10.20 -23.04
C TRP A 664 -2.39 -9.68 -24.46
N ASP A 665 -2.60 -8.37 -24.64
CA ASP A 665 -2.77 -7.76 -25.97
C ASP A 665 -1.53 -7.98 -26.85
N ALA A 666 -0.34 -7.92 -26.26
CA ALA A 666 0.91 -8.17 -26.97
C ALA A 666 1.11 -9.67 -27.30
N LEU A 667 0.65 -10.58 -26.44
CA LEU A 667 0.64 -12.01 -26.72
C LEU A 667 -0.31 -12.34 -27.88
N GLU A 668 -1.51 -11.75 -27.90
CA GLU A 668 -2.47 -11.91 -29.00
C GLU A 668 -1.89 -11.41 -30.32
N ALA A 669 -1.24 -10.25 -30.34
CA ALA A 669 -0.54 -9.75 -31.53
C ALA A 669 0.55 -10.73 -32.02
N GLY A 670 1.34 -11.28 -31.09
CA GLY A 670 2.36 -12.29 -31.40
C GLY A 670 1.78 -13.59 -31.94
N ARG A 671 0.68 -14.10 -31.35
CA ARG A 671 -0.05 -15.30 -31.80
C ARG A 671 -0.68 -15.09 -33.18
N ALA A 672 -1.14 -13.88 -33.47
CA ALA A 672 -1.68 -13.49 -34.77
C ALA A 672 -0.60 -13.32 -35.86
N GLY A 673 0.69 -13.42 -35.49
CA GLY A 673 1.79 -13.33 -36.44
C GLY A 673 2.17 -11.90 -36.83
N ASP A 674 1.90 -10.90 -35.99
CA ASP A 674 2.32 -9.51 -36.24
C ASP A 674 3.82 -9.43 -36.55
N GLU A 675 4.18 -8.85 -37.71
CA GLU A 675 5.56 -8.77 -38.18
C GLU A 675 6.46 -7.97 -37.22
N GLY A 676 5.89 -7.02 -36.49
CA GLY A 676 6.58 -6.18 -35.52
C GLY A 676 6.81 -6.82 -34.15
N THR A 677 6.28 -8.03 -33.91
CA THR A 677 6.23 -8.66 -32.58
C THR A 677 6.81 -10.07 -32.63
N SER A 678 7.77 -10.35 -31.74
CA SER A 678 8.25 -11.71 -31.47
C SER A 678 7.59 -12.23 -30.20
N ILE A 679 7.34 -13.54 -30.16
CA ILE A 679 6.64 -14.18 -29.06
C ILE A 679 7.41 -15.42 -28.60
N LEU A 680 7.45 -15.62 -27.30
CA LEU A 680 7.83 -16.87 -26.64
C LEU A 680 6.83 -17.16 -25.53
N GLU A 681 6.11 -18.27 -25.67
CA GLU A 681 5.03 -18.66 -24.77
C GLU A 681 5.22 -20.07 -24.23
N TYR A 682 5.43 -20.16 -22.92
CA TYR A 682 5.25 -21.37 -22.14
C TYR A 682 3.97 -21.25 -21.32
N SER A 683 2.90 -21.93 -21.76
CA SER A 683 1.59 -21.93 -21.09
C SER A 683 0.89 -23.27 -21.31
N ALA A 684 0.03 -23.66 -20.35
CA ALA A 684 -0.71 -24.92 -20.46
C ALA A 684 -1.95 -24.84 -21.38
N GLY A 685 -2.32 -23.63 -21.84
CA GLY A 685 -3.66 -23.40 -22.35
C GLY A 685 -4.02 -21.93 -22.49
N ILE A 686 -5.13 -21.67 -23.18
CA ILE A 686 -5.90 -20.43 -23.00
C ILE A 686 -7.33 -20.71 -22.51
N ASP A 687 -7.82 -21.95 -22.58
CA ASP A 687 -9.22 -22.29 -22.26
C ASP A 687 -9.37 -23.07 -20.95
N LEU A 688 -8.28 -23.21 -20.18
CA LEU A 688 -8.31 -23.92 -18.89
C LEU A 688 -9.04 -23.10 -17.83
N THR A 689 -9.90 -23.77 -17.08
CA THR A 689 -10.69 -23.24 -15.98
C THR A 689 -10.14 -23.71 -14.63
N ILE A 690 -10.67 -23.14 -13.54
CA ILE A 690 -10.28 -23.56 -12.18
C ILE A 690 -10.60 -25.04 -11.92
N GLU A 691 -11.65 -25.57 -12.56
CA GLU A 691 -12.09 -26.96 -12.44
C GLU A 691 -11.04 -27.93 -13.02
N ASP A 692 -10.29 -27.49 -14.04
CA ASP A 692 -9.22 -28.26 -14.67
C ASP A 692 -7.94 -28.34 -13.80
N ALA A 693 -7.89 -27.58 -12.70
CA ALA A 693 -6.73 -27.49 -11.81
C ALA A 693 -7.11 -27.62 -10.33
N GLU A 694 -8.26 -28.24 -10.02
CA GLU A 694 -8.81 -28.34 -8.65
C GLU A 694 -8.03 -29.32 -7.76
N THR A 695 -7.54 -30.40 -8.36
CA THR A 695 -6.76 -31.45 -7.69
C THR A 695 -5.33 -31.53 -8.25
N TRP A 696 -4.42 -32.11 -7.45
CA TRP A 696 -3.03 -32.29 -7.87
C TRP A 696 -2.91 -33.22 -9.08
N GLU A 697 -3.72 -34.28 -9.11
CA GLU A 697 -3.75 -35.29 -10.17
C GLU A 697 -4.16 -34.69 -11.52
N GLN A 698 -4.99 -33.64 -11.52
CA GLN A 698 -5.36 -32.88 -12.73
C GLN A 698 -4.25 -31.93 -13.17
N VAL A 699 -3.58 -31.27 -12.22
CA VAL A 699 -2.63 -30.19 -12.53
C VAL A 699 -1.23 -30.68 -12.87
N GLU A 700 -0.80 -31.81 -12.31
CA GLU A 700 0.55 -32.36 -12.50
C GLU A 700 0.89 -32.64 -13.98
N PRO A 701 0.01 -33.26 -14.79
CA PRO A 701 0.25 -33.44 -16.22
C PRO A 701 0.37 -32.10 -16.97
N LEU A 702 -0.47 -31.11 -16.61
CA LEU A 702 -0.45 -29.79 -17.24
C LEU A 702 0.87 -29.07 -16.95
N LEU A 703 1.33 -29.12 -15.70
CA LEU A 703 2.62 -28.58 -15.28
C LEU A 703 3.77 -29.18 -16.08
N LEU A 704 3.85 -30.51 -16.14
CA LEU A 704 4.92 -31.21 -16.85
C LEU A 704 4.93 -30.89 -18.36
N ALA A 705 3.75 -30.65 -18.95
CA ALA A 705 3.62 -30.31 -20.36
C ALA A 705 3.93 -28.84 -20.69
N SER A 706 3.87 -27.91 -19.73
CA SER A 706 3.97 -26.47 -20.01
C SER A 706 5.06 -25.72 -19.28
N HIS A 707 5.58 -26.25 -18.16
CA HIS A 707 6.48 -25.52 -17.29
C HIS A 707 7.94 -25.97 -17.49
N PRO A 708 8.79 -25.14 -18.13
CA PRO A 708 10.16 -25.56 -18.46
C PRO A 708 11.07 -25.67 -17.23
N GLY A 709 10.83 -24.85 -16.19
CA GLY A 709 11.66 -24.85 -14.97
C GLY A 709 11.53 -26.08 -14.05
N ILE A 710 10.50 -26.91 -14.21
CA ILE A 710 10.26 -28.08 -13.34
C ILE A 710 10.63 -29.42 -14.00
N GLN A 711 11.17 -29.36 -15.22
CA GLN A 711 11.62 -30.55 -15.92
C GLN A 711 12.72 -31.26 -15.11
N PRO A 712 12.92 -32.58 -15.29
CA PRO A 712 13.97 -33.30 -14.60
C PRO A 712 15.33 -32.60 -14.71
N ASP A 713 16.06 -32.52 -13.59
CA ASP A 713 17.36 -31.84 -13.47
C ASP A 713 17.38 -30.37 -13.89
N ASN A 714 16.23 -29.67 -13.80
CA ASN A 714 16.09 -28.24 -14.07
C ASN A 714 16.03 -27.41 -12.75
N LEU A 715 15.62 -26.14 -12.84
CA LEU A 715 15.71 -25.14 -11.76
C LEU A 715 14.86 -25.45 -10.51
N THR A 716 13.67 -26.02 -10.69
CA THR A 716 12.65 -26.11 -9.62
C THR A 716 12.21 -27.55 -9.41
N PRO A 717 12.47 -28.16 -8.25
CA PRO A 717 11.97 -29.50 -7.95
C PRO A 717 10.43 -29.56 -7.95
N LEU A 718 9.85 -30.47 -8.73
CA LEU A 718 8.41 -30.71 -8.77
C LEU A 718 7.81 -30.99 -7.37
N SER A 719 8.58 -31.64 -6.49
CA SER A 719 8.17 -31.94 -5.12
C SER A 719 7.89 -30.68 -4.29
N LEU A 720 8.59 -29.56 -4.54
CA LEU A 720 8.33 -28.30 -3.85
C LEU A 720 7.04 -27.66 -4.36
N VAL A 721 6.83 -27.65 -5.68
CA VAL A 721 5.58 -27.17 -6.27
C VAL A 721 4.38 -27.97 -5.77
N ARG A 722 4.54 -29.29 -5.62
CA ARG A 722 3.53 -30.18 -5.02
C ARG A 722 3.22 -29.84 -3.57
N ALA A 723 4.25 -29.53 -2.78
CA ALA A 723 4.09 -29.15 -1.39
C ALA A 723 3.40 -27.78 -1.22
N ASP A 724 3.64 -26.85 -2.14
CA ASP A 724 3.05 -25.50 -2.10
C ASP A 724 1.62 -25.47 -2.67
N TYR A 725 1.27 -26.40 -3.55
CA TYR A 725 -0.03 -26.44 -4.23
C TYR A 725 -1.26 -26.34 -3.29
N PRO A 726 -1.34 -27.02 -2.13
CA PRO A 726 -2.45 -26.89 -1.19
C PRO A 726 -2.56 -25.51 -0.53
N HIS A 727 -1.48 -24.73 -0.53
CA HIS A 727 -1.37 -23.44 0.16
C HIS A 727 -1.57 -22.23 -0.77
N MET A 728 -1.80 -22.45 -2.05
CA MET A 728 -2.08 -21.41 -3.05
C MET A 728 -3.53 -21.47 -3.53
N GLY A 729 -4.13 -20.31 -3.76
CA GLY A 729 -5.42 -20.22 -4.45
C GLY A 729 -5.29 -20.74 -5.88
N ARG A 730 -6.29 -21.47 -6.38
CA ARG A 730 -6.22 -22.15 -7.70
C ARG A 730 -5.99 -21.18 -8.85
N ALA A 731 -6.69 -20.04 -8.86
CA ALA A 731 -6.51 -19.00 -9.87
C ALA A 731 -5.08 -18.43 -9.86
N GLN A 732 -4.54 -18.15 -8.67
CA GLN A 732 -3.14 -17.72 -8.52
C GLN A 732 -2.15 -18.80 -8.98
N PHE A 733 -2.41 -20.07 -8.64
CA PHE A 733 -1.56 -21.19 -9.06
C PHE A 733 -1.54 -21.33 -10.59
N MET A 734 -2.71 -21.29 -11.23
CA MET A 734 -2.83 -21.33 -12.69
C MET A 734 -2.11 -20.15 -13.36
N ALA A 735 -2.22 -18.95 -12.79
CA ALA A 735 -1.55 -17.77 -13.32
C ALA A 735 -0.02 -17.85 -13.19
N GLU A 736 0.49 -18.31 -12.05
CA GLU A 736 1.93 -18.34 -11.76
C GLU A 736 2.64 -19.56 -12.36
N TYR A 737 2.09 -20.77 -12.26
CA TYR A 737 2.75 -22.01 -12.65
C TYR A 737 2.28 -22.59 -13.99
N LEU A 738 1.09 -22.23 -14.47
CA LEU A 738 0.60 -22.65 -15.79
C LEU A 738 0.55 -21.52 -16.82
N SER A 739 0.85 -20.28 -16.39
CA SER A 739 0.72 -19.06 -17.21
C SER A 739 -0.64 -18.91 -17.89
N ILE A 740 -1.71 -19.23 -17.15
CA ILE A 740 -3.09 -19.05 -17.61
C ILE A 740 -3.64 -17.73 -17.09
N PHE A 741 -4.05 -16.84 -18.00
CA PHE A 741 -4.71 -15.59 -17.61
C PHE A 741 -6.08 -15.90 -17.05
N GLU A 742 -6.34 -15.35 -15.87
CA GLU A 742 -7.70 -15.33 -15.33
C GLU A 742 -8.58 -14.58 -16.33
N ASP A 743 -9.62 -15.24 -16.82
CA ASP A 743 -10.59 -14.59 -17.67
C ASP A 743 -11.51 -13.73 -16.78
N ALA A 744 -11.14 -12.45 -16.62
CA ALA A 744 -12.01 -11.47 -15.97
C ALA A 744 -13.39 -11.33 -16.64
N GLY A 745 -13.59 -11.93 -17.83
CA GLY A 745 -14.90 -12.12 -18.44
C GLY A 745 -15.86 -12.97 -17.59
N ASN A 746 -15.35 -13.84 -16.71
CA ASN A 746 -16.19 -14.67 -15.84
C ASN A 746 -16.11 -14.34 -14.35
N SER A 747 -15.02 -13.72 -13.87
CA SER A 747 -14.84 -13.48 -12.42
C SER A 747 -15.28 -12.09 -11.94
N ALA A 748 -15.41 -11.10 -12.83
CA ALA A 748 -15.85 -9.75 -12.48
C ALA A 748 -17.28 -9.42 -12.93
N ALA A 749 -17.79 -10.08 -13.98
CA ALA A 749 -19.18 -9.90 -14.40
C ALA A 749 -20.12 -10.52 -13.35
N LEU A 750 -21.01 -9.72 -12.77
CA LEU A 750 -22.02 -10.24 -11.86
C LEU A 750 -22.91 -11.28 -12.58
N ILE A 751 -23.11 -11.09 -13.88
CA ILE A 751 -23.84 -11.97 -14.78
C ILE A 751 -22.85 -12.65 -15.73
N LEU A 752 -22.76 -13.98 -15.66
CA LEU A 752 -21.89 -14.77 -16.53
C LEU A 752 -22.39 -14.71 -17.99
N PRO A 753 -21.56 -14.33 -18.98
CA PRO A 753 -21.98 -14.23 -20.38
C PRO A 753 -22.53 -15.54 -20.98
N ALA A 754 -22.06 -16.70 -20.51
CA ALA A 754 -22.60 -17.99 -20.92
C ALA A 754 -24.05 -18.18 -20.45
N LYS A 755 -24.33 -17.97 -19.15
CA LYS A 755 -25.68 -18.06 -18.58
C LYS A 755 -26.65 -17.05 -19.18
N TRP A 756 -26.17 -15.85 -19.48
CA TRP A 756 -27.00 -14.85 -20.15
C TRP A 756 -27.37 -15.29 -21.56
N ARG A 757 -26.41 -15.75 -22.37
CA ARG A 757 -26.68 -16.29 -23.71
C ARG A 757 -27.64 -17.49 -23.69
N GLU A 758 -27.52 -18.37 -22.70
CA GLU A 758 -28.44 -19.50 -22.52
C GLU A 758 -29.88 -19.05 -22.20
N ALA A 759 -30.04 -17.91 -21.53
CA ALA A 759 -31.34 -17.32 -21.19
C ALA A 759 -32.01 -16.58 -22.36
N ALA A 760 -31.28 -16.32 -23.46
CA ALA A 760 -31.79 -15.61 -24.61
C ALA A 760 -32.80 -16.46 -25.41
N LEU A 761 -33.86 -15.81 -25.87
CA LEU A 761 -34.87 -16.36 -26.78
C LEU A 761 -34.62 -15.85 -28.19
N SER A 762 -34.91 -16.70 -29.17
CA SER A 762 -34.91 -16.35 -30.60
C SER A 762 -36.26 -15.83 -31.11
N ASP A 763 -37.24 -15.65 -30.21
CA ASP A 763 -38.62 -15.27 -30.56
C ASP A 763 -38.74 -13.76 -30.84
N ASP A 764 -39.72 -13.38 -31.67
CA ASP A 764 -40.09 -11.98 -31.87
C ASP A 764 -40.57 -11.32 -30.56
N LEU A 765 -40.34 -10.02 -30.43
CA LEU A 765 -40.75 -9.26 -29.24
C LEU A 765 -42.29 -9.30 -29.05
N PRO A 766 -42.79 -9.87 -27.94
CA PRO A 766 -44.22 -9.98 -27.72
C PRO A 766 -44.82 -8.63 -27.28
N ARG A 767 -46.14 -8.52 -27.38
CA ARG A 767 -46.86 -7.43 -26.70
C ARG A 767 -46.81 -7.67 -25.20
N VAL A 768 -46.46 -6.63 -24.42
CA VAL A 768 -46.41 -6.69 -22.95
C VAL A 768 -47.77 -7.18 -22.40
N PRO A 769 -47.82 -8.25 -21.60
CA PRO A 769 -49.07 -8.72 -20.99
C PRO A 769 -49.75 -7.67 -20.10
N ASP A 770 -51.08 -7.73 -19.96
CA ASP A 770 -51.84 -6.76 -19.14
C ASP A 770 -51.53 -6.88 -17.64
N ASN A 771 -51.08 -8.05 -17.19
CA ASN A 771 -50.70 -8.35 -15.82
C ASN A 771 -49.18 -8.29 -15.57
N ALA A 772 -48.38 -7.82 -16.52
CA ALA A 772 -46.94 -7.71 -16.33
C ALA A 772 -46.59 -6.73 -15.20
N GLY A 773 -45.53 -7.04 -14.45
CA GLY A 773 -44.86 -6.07 -13.60
C GLY A 773 -44.10 -5.08 -14.49
N LEU A 774 -44.16 -3.79 -14.17
CA LEU A 774 -43.48 -2.70 -14.85
C LEU A 774 -42.61 -1.94 -13.85
N ALA A 775 -41.40 -1.60 -14.24
CA ALA A 775 -40.54 -0.77 -13.40
C ALA A 775 -39.70 0.21 -14.20
N LEU A 776 -39.31 1.29 -13.52
CA LEU A 776 -38.54 2.41 -14.03
C LEU A 776 -37.16 2.45 -13.34
N ALA A 777 -36.12 2.73 -14.11
CA ALA A 777 -34.80 3.04 -13.60
C ALA A 777 -34.13 4.14 -14.42
N VAL A 778 -33.31 4.97 -13.76
CA VAL A 778 -32.54 6.06 -14.37
C VAL A 778 -31.05 5.78 -14.17
N ASN A 779 -30.26 5.96 -15.23
CA ASN A 779 -28.82 5.73 -15.18
C ASN A 779 -28.13 6.67 -14.17
N TYR A 780 -26.99 6.26 -13.61
CA TYR A 780 -26.25 7.00 -12.58
C TYR A 780 -25.80 8.40 -13.03
N LEU A 781 -25.45 8.55 -14.30
CA LEU A 781 -25.03 9.83 -14.89
C LEU A 781 -26.22 10.64 -15.44
N GLU A 782 -27.45 10.18 -15.20
CA GLU A 782 -28.68 10.78 -15.75
C GLU A 782 -28.69 10.84 -17.29
N SER A 783 -27.85 10.02 -17.94
CA SER A 783 -27.66 9.99 -19.39
C SER A 783 -28.75 9.24 -20.15
N SER A 784 -29.56 8.43 -19.46
CA SER A 784 -30.59 7.55 -20.06
C SER A 784 -31.57 7.07 -18.99
N ALA A 785 -32.72 6.58 -19.43
CA ALA A 785 -33.72 5.93 -18.59
C ALA A 785 -34.24 4.63 -19.23
N SER A 786 -34.77 3.73 -18.40
CA SER A 786 -35.28 2.43 -18.81
C SER A 786 -36.66 2.16 -18.21
N VAL A 787 -37.55 1.61 -19.03
CA VAL A 787 -38.80 0.96 -18.61
C VAL A 787 -38.73 -0.51 -19.01
N CYS A 788 -38.84 -1.41 -18.02
CA CYS A 788 -38.86 -2.85 -18.26
C CYS A 788 -40.15 -3.49 -17.80
N ALA A 789 -40.52 -4.61 -18.44
CA ALA A 789 -41.62 -5.46 -18.07
C ALA A 789 -41.12 -6.85 -17.68
N ALA A 790 -41.82 -7.49 -16.73
CA ALA A 790 -41.59 -8.87 -16.36
C ALA A 790 -42.90 -9.61 -16.04
N TRP A 791 -42.96 -10.90 -16.36
CA TRP A 791 -44.07 -11.79 -16.01
C TRP A 791 -43.58 -13.24 -15.88
N ARG A 792 -44.43 -14.14 -15.40
CA ARG A 792 -44.17 -15.58 -15.43
C ARG A 792 -45.11 -16.29 -16.39
N GLU A 793 -44.59 -17.28 -17.10
CA GLU A 793 -45.38 -18.23 -17.88
C GLU A 793 -46.05 -19.27 -16.96
N ASP A 794 -46.94 -20.09 -17.53
CA ASP A 794 -47.67 -21.13 -16.78
C ASP A 794 -46.75 -22.17 -16.12
N ASP A 795 -45.56 -22.40 -16.68
CA ASP A 795 -44.52 -23.29 -16.13
C ASP A 795 -43.68 -22.65 -15.01
N GLY A 796 -43.91 -21.35 -14.72
CA GLY A 796 -43.19 -20.59 -13.70
C GLY A 796 -41.93 -19.87 -14.21
N THR A 797 -41.58 -20.01 -15.50
CA THR A 797 -40.44 -19.33 -16.13
C THR A 797 -40.67 -17.82 -16.15
N ALA A 798 -39.72 -17.05 -15.63
CA ALA A 798 -39.75 -15.59 -15.67
C ALA A 798 -39.32 -15.07 -17.06
N ARG A 799 -40.12 -14.19 -17.65
CA ARG A 799 -39.78 -13.42 -18.85
C ARG A 799 -39.45 -11.99 -18.45
N VAL A 800 -38.40 -11.42 -19.04
CA VAL A 800 -38.06 -9.99 -18.88
C VAL A 800 -37.80 -9.33 -20.24
N MET A 801 -38.25 -8.09 -20.40
CA MET A 801 -38.02 -7.31 -21.61
C MET A 801 -37.91 -5.81 -21.33
N VAL A 802 -37.18 -5.11 -22.17
CA VAL A 802 -37.17 -3.63 -22.21
C VAL A 802 -38.39 -3.19 -23.02
N VAL A 803 -39.27 -2.40 -22.40
CA VAL A 803 -40.46 -1.84 -23.05
C VAL A 803 -40.12 -0.54 -23.76
N GLN A 804 -39.33 0.30 -23.10
CA GLN A 804 -38.84 1.56 -23.64
C GLN A 804 -37.49 1.90 -23.01
N TRP A 805 -36.57 2.38 -23.83
CA TRP A 805 -35.28 2.92 -23.43
C TRP A 805 -34.96 4.08 -24.36
N ASP A 806 -34.44 5.18 -23.82
CA ASP A 806 -33.99 6.32 -24.63
C ASP A 806 -32.96 7.15 -23.85
N ASP A 807 -32.19 7.95 -24.58
CA ASP A 807 -31.19 8.86 -24.03
C ASP A 807 -31.86 10.01 -23.27
N GLY A 808 -31.24 10.42 -22.16
CA GLY A 808 -31.78 11.34 -21.18
C GLY A 808 -33.02 10.79 -20.45
N THR A 809 -33.66 11.66 -19.66
CA THR A 809 -34.82 11.28 -18.81
C THR A 809 -36.11 12.01 -19.17
N ARG A 810 -36.05 13.11 -19.93
CA ARG A 810 -37.19 14.03 -20.17
C ARG A 810 -38.39 13.38 -20.87
N TRP A 811 -38.16 12.32 -21.64
CA TRP A 811 -39.21 11.59 -22.35
C TRP A 811 -40.08 10.76 -21.39
N LEU A 812 -39.53 10.38 -20.22
CA LEU A 812 -40.10 9.38 -19.32
C LEU A 812 -41.49 9.77 -18.81
N PRO A 813 -41.75 11.02 -18.33
CA PRO A 813 -43.08 11.38 -17.85
C PRO A 813 -44.16 11.39 -18.94
N GLY A 814 -43.82 11.86 -20.15
CA GLY A 814 -44.74 11.87 -21.28
C GLY A 814 -45.10 10.46 -21.73
N TRP A 815 -44.08 9.60 -21.88
CA TRP A 815 -44.27 8.20 -22.27
C TRP A 815 -45.10 7.43 -21.24
N VAL A 816 -44.83 7.62 -19.94
CA VAL A 816 -45.62 6.97 -18.88
C VAL A 816 -47.07 7.44 -18.91
N SER A 817 -47.33 8.73 -19.18
CA SER A 817 -48.70 9.25 -19.32
C SER A 817 -49.45 8.61 -20.50
N ASP A 818 -48.80 8.50 -21.66
CA ASP A 818 -49.38 7.88 -22.86
C ASP A 818 -49.64 6.38 -22.65
N PHE A 819 -48.67 5.67 -22.06
CA PHE A 819 -48.79 4.26 -21.71
C PHE A 819 -49.92 4.02 -20.71
N THR A 820 -50.05 4.89 -19.70
CA THR A 820 -51.12 4.82 -18.69
C THR A 820 -52.49 5.15 -19.29
N THR A 821 -52.55 6.04 -20.28
CA THR A 821 -53.80 6.33 -21.00
C THR A 821 -54.29 5.11 -21.77
N ALA A 822 -53.37 4.38 -22.42
CA ALA A 822 -53.67 3.11 -23.07
C ALA A 822 -53.97 1.98 -22.07
N ARG A 823 -53.33 2.01 -20.88
CA ARG A 823 -53.47 0.99 -19.82
C ARG A 823 -53.72 1.64 -18.44
N PRO A 824 -54.96 2.03 -18.12
CA PRO A 824 -55.28 2.79 -16.91
C PRO A 824 -54.98 2.09 -15.58
N LYS A 825 -54.70 0.77 -15.60
CA LYS A 825 -54.37 -0.05 -14.43
C LYS A 825 -52.89 -0.35 -14.29
N ALA A 826 -52.04 0.19 -15.18
CA ALA A 826 -50.60 0.00 -15.10
C ALA A 826 -50.05 0.52 -13.77
N THR A 827 -49.15 -0.26 -13.16
CA THR A 827 -48.48 0.08 -11.91
C THR A 827 -46.98 0.02 -12.16
N PHE A 828 -46.24 1.05 -11.76
CA PHE A 828 -44.78 1.13 -12.00
C PHE A 828 -43.99 1.13 -10.68
N ALA A 829 -43.04 0.21 -10.55
CA ALA A 829 -42.09 0.20 -9.43
C ALA A 829 -40.84 1.04 -9.72
N TYR A 830 -40.23 1.63 -8.69
CA TYR A 830 -38.96 2.38 -8.83
C TYR A 830 -38.14 2.39 -7.52
N ASP A 831 -36.84 2.63 -7.63
CA ASP A 831 -35.92 2.81 -6.49
C ASP A 831 -35.95 4.26 -5.97
N ASP A 832 -36.38 4.44 -4.72
CA ASP A 832 -36.47 5.76 -4.07
C ASP A 832 -35.13 6.33 -3.61
N ASN A 833 -34.07 5.53 -3.62
CA ASN A 833 -32.75 5.97 -3.20
C ASN A 833 -32.05 6.84 -4.27
N ARG A 834 -32.61 6.94 -5.49
CA ARG A 834 -32.07 7.76 -6.58
C ARG A 834 -32.79 9.11 -6.66
N ALA A 835 -32.03 10.19 -6.45
CA ALA A 835 -32.57 11.56 -6.52
C ALA A 835 -33.17 11.88 -7.90
N ALA A 836 -32.47 11.51 -8.98
CA ALA A 836 -32.94 11.67 -10.37
C ALA A 836 -34.30 10.98 -10.60
N MET A 837 -34.44 9.73 -10.13
CA MET A 837 -35.69 9.00 -10.26
C MET A 837 -36.85 9.68 -9.51
N ARG A 838 -36.61 10.21 -8.29
CA ARG A 838 -37.64 10.94 -7.54
C ARG A 838 -38.11 12.21 -8.26
N VAL A 839 -37.23 12.89 -8.98
CA VAL A 839 -37.59 14.06 -9.80
C VAL A 839 -38.53 13.66 -10.93
N GLU A 840 -38.22 12.57 -11.64
CA GLU A 840 -39.06 12.07 -12.73
C GLU A 840 -40.41 11.54 -12.23
N VAL A 841 -40.44 10.81 -11.10
CA VAL A 841 -41.70 10.37 -10.48
C VAL A 841 -42.57 11.56 -10.06
N ALA A 842 -41.98 12.59 -9.46
CA ALA A 842 -42.72 13.80 -9.11
C ALA A 842 -43.29 14.53 -10.35
N ALA A 843 -42.64 14.42 -11.52
CA ALA A 843 -43.16 14.93 -12.78
C ALA A 843 -44.31 14.06 -13.31
N ILE A 844 -44.18 12.72 -13.26
CA ILE A 844 -45.23 11.76 -13.63
C ILE A 844 -46.51 12.00 -12.79
N GLU A 845 -46.39 12.16 -11.48
CA GLU A 845 -47.54 12.36 -10.59
C GLU A 845 -48.28 13.69 -10.81
N LYS A 846 -47.60 14.69 -11.36
CA LYS A 846 -48.19 15.98 -11.76
C LYS A 846 -48.88 15.93 -13.12
N GLY A 847 -48.66 14.87 -13.90
CA GLY A 847 -49.25 14.67 -15.22
C GLY A 847 -50.77 14.45 -15.21
N THR A 848 -51.35 14.40 -16.42
CA THR A 848 -52.79 14.22 -16.64
C THR A 848 -53.24 12.78 -16.40
N ALA A 849 -52.46 11.78 -16.84
CA ALA A 849 -52.67 10.39 -16.52
C ALA A 849 -51.76 9.98 -15.34
N ARG A 850 -52.36 9.64 -14.19
CA ARG A 850 -51.65 9.32 -12.95
C ARG A 850 -51.61 7.81 -12.70
N PRO A 851 -50.54 7.10 -13.10
CA PRO A 851 -50.42 5.68 -12.80
C PRO A 851 -50.23 5.45 -11.31
N ARG A 852 -50.42 4.21 -10.88
CA ARG A 852 -50.05 3.79 -9.54
C ARG A 852 -48.53 3.59 -9.46
N MET A 853 -47.86 4.35 -8.60
CA MET A 853 -46.42 4.22 -8.36
C MET A 853 -46.16 3.34 -7.12
N VAL A 854 -45.23 2.39 -7.23
CA VAL A 854 -44.78 1.52 -6.13
C VAL A 854 -43.35 1.88 -5.77
N VAL A 855 -43.16 2.28 -4.52
CA VAL A 855 -41.86 2.76 -4.04
C VAL A 855 -41.10 1.60 -3.42
N TYR A 856 -39.91 1.28 -3.93
CA TYR A 856 -38.99 0.34 -3.29
C TYR A 856 -37.90 1.08 -2.52
N LYS A 857 -37.70 0.65 -1.27
CA LYS A 857 -36.60 1.09 -0.42
C LYS A 857 -35.44 0.11 -0.57
N THR A 858 -34.31 0.46 0.04
CA THR A 858 -33.06 -0.28 -0.03
C THR A 858 -33.21 -1.81 0.15
N PRO A 859 -33.96 -2.34 1.13
CA PRO A 859 -34.15 -3.78 1.28
C PRO A 859 -34.86 -4.44 0.08
N GLN A 860 -35.93 -3.82 -0.42
CA GLN A 860 -36.67 -4.34 -1.58
C GLN A 860 -35.82 -4.35 -2.85
N VAL A 861 -34.97 -3.34 -3.02
CA VAL A 861 -34.02 -3.28 -4.15
C VAL A 861 -33.00 -4.40 -4.05
N THR A 862 -32.41 -4.63 -2.88
CA THR A 862 -31.40 -5.70 -2.70
C THR A 862 -31.99 -7.09 -2.93
N ASP A 863 -33.20 -7.31 -2.44
CA ASP A 863 -33.92 -8.56 -2.66
C ASP A 863 -34.35 -8.74 -4.13
N ALA A 864 -34.73 -7.66 -4.83
CA ALA A 864 -35.07 -7.71 -6.27
C ALA A 864 -33.86 -8.16 -7.09
N SER A 865 -32.68 -7.61 -6.79
CA SER A 865 -31.42 -8.02 -7.41
C SER A 865 -31.06 -9.48 -7.08
N ALA A 866 -31.27 -9.91 -5.83
CA ALA A 866 -31.06 -11.30 -5.44
C ALA A 866 -32.03 -12.27 -6.13
N LEU A 867 -33.31 -11.91 -6.25
CA LEU A 867 -34.34 -12.67 -6.98
C LEU A 867 -33.95 -12.84 -8.44
N PHE A 868 -33.61 -11.74 -9.12
CA PHE A 868 -33.20 -11.77 -10.52
C PHE A 868 -32.00 -12.71 -10.74
N MET A 869 -30.97 -12.60 -9.89
CA MET A 869 -29.80 -13.47 -9.97
C MET A 869 -30.13 -14.93 -9.66
N ARG A 870 -31.08 -15.21 -8.76
CA ARG A 870 -31.53 -16.58 -8.46
C ARG A 870 -32.23 -17.22 -9.66
N GLU A 871 -33.17 -16.52 -10.29
CA GLU A 871 -33.92 -17.02 -11.45
C GLU A 871 -32.98 -17.22 -12.65
N LEU A 872 -32.06 -16.28 -12.90
CA LEU A 872 -31.05 -16.42 -13.95
C LEU A 872 -30.12 -17.61 -13.70
N ASN A 873 -29.59 -17.75 -12.48
CA ASN A 873 -28.65 -18.83 -12.16
C ASN A 873 -29.26 -20.22 -12.18
N SER A 874 -30.56 -20.33 -11.94
CA SER A 874 -31.33 -21.57 -12.00
C SER A 874 -31.85 -21.91 -13.41
N GLY A 875 -31.61 -21.05 -14.40
CA GLY A 875 -32.11 -21.23 -15.77
C GLY A 875 -33.61 -20.96 -15.91
N ASN A 876 -34.25 -20.36 -14.90
CA ASN A 876 -35.68 -20.08 -14.86
C ASN A 876 -36.05 -18.65 -15.31
N LEU A 877 -35.07 -17.89 -15.84
CA LEU A 877 -35.27 -16.55 -16.39
C LEU A 877 -34.93 -16.57 -17.89
N ARG A 878 -35.76 -15.92 -18.70
CA ARG A 878 -35.58 -15.77 -20.16
C ARG A 878 -35.74 -14.32 -20.60
N HIS A 879 -34.97 -13.90 -21.60
CA HIS A 879 -35.03 -12.56 -22.19
C HIS A 879 -35.00 -12.60 -23.73
N PHE A 880 -35.39 -11.52 -24.39
CA PHE A 880 -35.58 -11.47 -25.85
C PHE A 880 -34.37 -10.91 -26.63
N GLY A 881 -33.14 -11.05 -26.10
CA GLY A 881 -31.90 -10.60 -26.79
C GLY A 881 -31.87 -9.12 -27.20
N GLN A 882 -32.53 -8.25 -26.43
CA GLN A 882 -32.56 -6.82 -26.73
C GLN A 882 -31.20 -6.18 -26.41
N ALA A 883 -30.66 -5.43 -27.38
CA ALA A 883 -29.31 -4.86 -27.32
C ALA A 883 -29.03 -4.05 -26.04
N GLN A 884 -30.01 -3.31 -25.52
CA GLN A 884 -29.87 -2.52 -24.29
C GLN A 884 -29.73 -3.41 -23.05
N LEU A 885 -30.49 -4.50 -23.00
CA LEU A 885 -30.44 -5.45 -21.89
C LEU A 885 -29.15 -6.28 -21.92
N ASP A 886 -28.71 -6.67 -23.12
CA ASP A 886 -27.45 -7.41 -23.33
C ASP A 886 -26.22 -6.55 -23.01
N ALA A 887 -26.23 -5.28 -23.42
CA ALA A 887 -25.19 -4.32 -23.06
C ALA A 887 -25.11 -4.12 -21.55
N ALA A 888 -26.26 -3.95 -20.88
CA ALA A 888 -26.33 -3.82 -19.43
C ALA A 888 -25.82 -5.09 -18.71
N ALA A 889 -26.13 -6.29 -19.22
CA ALA A 889 -25.70 -7.57 -18.62
C ALA A 889 -24.19 -7.73 -18.62
N THR A 890 -23.56 -7.32 -19.72
CA THR A 890 -22.11 -7.43 -19.94
C THR A 890 -21.33 -6.57 -18.93
N ILE A 891 -21.84 -5.38 -18.63
CA ILE A 891 -21.15 -4.41 -17.77
C ILE A 891 -21.61 -4.45 -16.30
N ALA A 892 -22.67 -5.19 -15.98
CA ALA A 892 -23.21 -5.25 -14.62
C ALA A 892 -22.19 -5.77 -13.60
N ARG A 893 -22.07 -5.06 -12.48
CA ARG A 893 -21.22 -5.41 -11.32
C ARG A 893 -22.02 -5.41 -10.03
N ARG A 894 -21.48 -6.06 -9.01
CA ARG A 894 -22.06 -6.09 -7.67
C ARG A 894 -21.82 -4.76 -6.95
N ARG A 895 -22.87 -3.98 -6.71
CA ARG A 895 -22.85 -2.81 -5.81
C ARG A 895 -23.22 -3.26 -4.40
N GLU A 896 -22.31 -3.16 -3.44
CA GLU A 896 -22.61 -3.50 -2.05
C GLU A 896 -23.61 -2.50 -1.44
N ILE A 897 -24.67 -3.03 -0.83
CA ILE A 897 -25.72 -2.24 -0.19
C ILE A 897 -26.04 -2.88 1.17
N GLY A 898 -25.44 -2.37 2.25
CA GLY A 898 -25.57 -2.96 3.58
C GLY A 898 -25.07 -4.41 3.60
N LYS A 899 -25.96 -5.38 3.89
CA LYS A 899 -25.66 -6.82 3.82
C LYS A 899 -26.06 -7.46 2.48
N GLY A 900 -26.78 -6.74 1.63
CA GLY A 900 -27.22 -7.19 0.30
C GLY A 900 -26.41 -6.57 -0.83
N PHE A 901 -26.89 -6.69 -2.06
CA PHE A 901 -26.29 -6.02 -3.21
C PHE A 901 -27.35 -5.54 -4.20
N GLY A 902 -26.97 -4.56 -5.02
CA GLY A 902 -27.72 -4.18 -6.22
C GLY A 902 -26.82 -4.21 -7.46
N PHE A 903 -27.40 -3.94 -8.63
CA PHE A 903 -26.64 -3.81 -9.87
C PHE A 903 -25.93 -2.44 -9.93
N GLY A 904 -24.62 -2.46 -10.19
CA GLY A 904 -23.75 -1.29 -10.30
C GLY A 904 -22.81 -1.38 -11.50
N LEU A 905 -21.95 -0.36 -11.64
CA LEU A 905 -20.95 -0.24 -12.71
C LEU A 905 -19.52 -0.36 -12.14
N PRO A 906 -18.54 -0.82 -12.94
CA PRO A 906 -17.12 -0.84 -12.54
C PRO A 906 -16.45 0.54 -12.60
N ASP A 907 -16.88 1.44 -13.51
CA ASP A 907 -16.33 2.79 -13.73
C ASP A 907 -17.46 3.83 -13.98
N GLU A 908 -17.15 5.13 -14.06
CA GLU A 908 -18.09 6.24 -14.35
C GLU A 908 -18.55 6.29 -15.83
N GLY A 909 -18.79 5.14 -16.47
CA GLY A 909 -19.29 5.06 -17.85
C GLY A 909 -20.05 3.75 -18.11
N GLY A 910 -21.25 3.85 -18.69
CA GLY A 910 -22.14 2.72 -18.97
C GLY A 910 -23.55 2.91 -18.44
N ASP A 911 -24.50 2.06 -18.86
CA ASP A 911 -25.89 2.10 -18.42
C ASP A 911 -26.35 0.72 -17.92
N VAL A 912 -26.59 0.62 -16.61
CA VAL A 912 -27.11 -0.59 -15.96
C VAL A 912 -28.62 -0.50 -15.68
N SER A 913 -29.26 0.63 -16.03
CA SER A 913 -30.68 0.86 -15.77
C SER A 913 -31.61 -0.18 -16.39
N PRO A 914 -31.33 -0.80 -17.56
CA PRO A 914 -32.19 -1.86 -18.11
C PRO A 914 -32.31 -3.07 -17.18
N ILE A 915 -31.20 -3.52 -16.58
CA ILE A 915 -31.22 -4.69 -15.68
C ILE A 915 -31.79 -4.35 -14.32
N GLU A 916 -31.52 -3.16 -13.81
CA GLU A 916 -32.12 -2.69 -12.58
C GLU A 916 -33.65 -2.61 -12.72
N ALA A 917 -34.16 -2.00 -13.79
CA ALA A 917 -35.59 -1.96 -14.09
C ALA A 917 -36.16 -3.38 -14.26
N ALA A 918 -35.49 -4.28 -14.98
CA ALA A 918 -35.96 -5.66 -15.15
C ALA A 918 -36.08 -6.42 -13.82
N ALA A 919 -35.12 -6.25 -12.91
CA ALA A 919 -35.14 -6.87 -11.59
C ALA A 919 -36.28 -6.33 -10.71
N LEU A 920 -36.50 -5.01 -10.72
CA LEU A 920 -37.61 -4.40 -9.98
C LEU A 920 -38.98 -4.81 -10.56
N ALA A 921 -39.09 -4.91 -11.88
CA ALA A 921 -40.30 -5.35 -12.57
C ALA A 921 -40.66 -6.80 -12.20
N LEU A 922 -39.65 -7.70 -12.16
CA LEU A 922 -39.85 -9.10 -11.78
C LEU A 922 -40.35 -9.23 -10.34
N ARG A 923 -39.71 -8.52 -9.40
CA ARG A 923 -40.19 -8.49 -8.02
C ARG A 923 -41.61 -7.96 -7.91
N GLN A 924 -41.92 -6.88 -8.62
CA GLN A 924 -43.25 -6.28 -8.58
C GLN A 924 -44.32 -7.22 -9.14
N TYR A 925 -44.03 -7.98 -10.20
CA TYR A 925 -44.93 -9.03 -10.69
C TYR A 925 -45.22 -10.07 -9.60
N ASP A 926 -44.18 -10.58 -8.93
CA ASP A 926 -44.31 -11.59 -7.89
C ASP A 926 -45.06 -11.09 -6.62
N GLU A 927 -45.01 -9.78 -6.34
CA GLU A 927 -45.73 -9.14 -5.22
C GLU A 927 -47.20 -8.81 -5.54
N GLN A 928 -47.59 -8.76 -6.82
CA GLN A 928 -48.96 -8.44 -7.18
C GLN A 928 -49.93 -9.55 -6.73
N PRO A 929 -51.03 -9.21 -6.02
CA PRO A 929 -52.00 -10.21 -5.57
C PRO A 929 -52.65 -10.91 -6.77
N ASN A 930 -52.36 -12.20 -6.85
CA ASN A 930 -52.69 -13.15 -7.92
C ASN A 930 -54.16 -13.06 -8.39
N ARG A 931 -54.42 -12.39 -9.52
CA ARG A 931 -55.78 -12.28 -10.11
C ARG A 931 -56.11 -13.33 -11.19
N SER A 932 -55.24 -14.30 -11.47
CA SER A 932 -55.50 -15.30 -12.53
C SER A 932 -55.21 -16.77 -12.18
N ARG A 933 -55.30 -17.19 -10.91
CA ARG A 933 -55.34 -18.64 -10.55
C ARG A 933 -56.74 -19.23 -10.35
N ARG A 934 -57.81 -18.45 -10.53
CA ARG A 934 -59.21 -18.94 -10.46
C ARG A 934 -59.79 -19.11 -11.86
N GLY A 935 -59.52 -20.27 -12.46
CA GLY A 935 -60.02 -20.57 -13.79
C GLY A 935 -59.92 -22.04 -14.23
N MET A 936 -59.91 -23.01 -13.32
CA MET A 936 -60.28 -24.40 -13.65
C MET A 936 -60.72 -25.13 -12.38
N ARG A 937 -61.99 -24.97 -12.04
CA ARG A 937 -62.70 -25.93 -11.19
C ARG A 937 -62.86 -27.20 -12.02
N PHE A 938 -62.43 -28.32 -11.45
CA PHE A 938 -62.97 -29.63 -11.77
C PHE A 938 -64.50 -29.56 -11.86
N VAL A 939 -65.05 -29.89 -13.03
CA VAL A 939 -66.40 -30.44 -13.12
C VAL A 939 -66.22 -31.93 -13.37
N ALA A 940 -66.69 -32.73 -12.43
CA ALA A 940 -66.83 -34.16 -12.59
C ALA A 940 -68.08 -34.44 -13.44
N ALA A 941 -67.88 -35.18 -14.54
CA ALA A 941 -68.75 -36.16 -15.21
C ALA A 941 -68.34 -36.25 -16.69
#